data_AF-A0A5E4QQ99-F1
#
_entry.id   AF-A0A5E4QQ99-F1
#
_cell.length_a   1.000
_cell.length_b   1.000
_cell.length_c   1.000
_cell.angle_alpha   90.00
_cell.angle_beta   90.00
_cell.angle_gamma   90.00
#
_symmetry.space_group_name_H-M   'P 1'
#
loop_
_entity.id
_entity.type
_entity.pdbx_description
1 polymer ?
#
loop_
_entity_poly.entity_id
_entity_poly.type
_entity_poly.pdbx_seq_one_letter_code
_entity_poly.pdbx_strand_id
1 'polypeptide(L)'
;MDNYSKQLAQDIFLREPADARIRKQKEQPQDDDPHPTLKVEMQTIRLHPDSQKFVLETLRYIHGPDFKLKSASLYKDKSSNLRNRFWMERGNLVVQGGFDYSLNTKPDMKSSEARLREFALAKLERYNFHKAHCAEALEMAAENLDLALEILFSKYYKINLSDKPENIPSSSELLEMINDEKAVLESIYDSQFKVQDCNVWRVKLKLDYLTKMYAKKIVIPKKKEDSNFKTKKKEICKLYLSGPCRFGAKCKFLHESKIESTAPCIEEDKEQITFELEIRFPKGSVYPYEPPLLFFLLETRNNLIPGRTCLLITSKLLEEAQNLAQDGIPSIYSIVELLNNEDEIKNCIQFSTKEFPSITEPLFPQLIESLDSNDHKPTHYNKRDSQDRKNIINFDEMLKENRDLAKRWKEKRTNNRYNKMMSVRENLPAWQKRADILNAMKKSQVIVISGETGCGKSTQVPQYILDDWLRNFSNDPKHVEIVCTQPRRISAIGVAERIRLESKVSSKTRLVFCTTGILLRRLEYDPQLSSVTHVIVDEVHERSEESDFLLLILRDLIKVRKDLRVILMSATLNADLFSDYFDNVPVLEIPGRTFPVEQVFLEEIMDITNYILEENGPYARKLKKDKKADLEIEIETSDVRSEASEPPKISIRDENLTLSQTLARYPKCNKLTCKNMYLMDVEKINLELVKHVLTYIVEGDHDWPKEGAILIFLPGIGEIMSLHDQLAESHTFSPK
;
A
#
# COMPACT_ATOMS: atom_id res chain seq x y z
N MET A 1 55.11 -76.06 9.45
CA MET A 1 56.43 -75.80 8.86
C MET A 1 56.39 -74.46 8.17
N ASP A 2 57.40 -73.65 8.44
CA ASP A 2 57.37 -72.19 8.40
C ASP A 2 57.76 -71.53 7.07
N ASN A 3 57.41 -70.25 7.04
CA ASN A 3 57.55 -69.25 5.98
C ASN A 3 58.99 -68.78 5.68
N TYR A 4 60.04 -69.42 6.16
CA TYR A 4 61.39 -68.85 6.12
C TYR A 4 62.34 -69.47 5.08
N SER A 5 61.91 -70.50 4.34
CA SER A 5 62.82 -71.27 3.46
C SER A 5 62.56 -71.12 1.95
N LYS A 6 61.47 -70.47 1.53
CA LYS A 6 61.17 -70.29 0.09
C LYS A 6 61.65 -68.96 -0.49
N GLN A 7 62.13 -68.04 0.35
CA GLN A 7 62.46 -66.67 -0.06
C GLN A 7 63.93 -66.46 -0.48
N LEU A 8 64.75 -67.51 -0.65
CA LEU A 8 66.20 -67.33 -0.82
C LEU A 8 66.88 -68.11 -1.96
N ALA A 9 66.17 -68.80 -2.84
CA ALA A 9 66.85 -69.81 -3.67
C ALA A 9 66.89 -69.61 -5.18
N GLN A 10 66.07 -68.77 -5.83
CA GLN A 10 66.05 -68.79 -7.31
C GLN A 10 65.86 -67.40 -7.95
N ASP A 11 66.72 -66.46 -7.55
CA ASP A 11 67.48 -65.72 -8.56
C ASP A 11 68.37 -66.74 -9.29
N ILE A 12 68.50 -66.64 -10.62
CA ILE A 12 69.73 -66.83 -11.40
C ILE A 12 69.35 -67.07 -12.88
N PHE A 13 69.56 -66.00 -13.64
CA PHE A 13 70.21 -65.96 -14.95
C PHE A 13 69.78 -66.89 -16.11
N LEU A 14 69.54 -66.17 -17.21
CA LEU A 14 70.00 -66.45 -18.59
C LEU A 14 69.20 -67.43 -19.43
N ARG A 15 68.44 -66.79 -20.33
CA ARG A 15 68.39 -67.00 -21.79
C ARG A 15 69.39 -68.04 -22.31
N GLU A 16 69.00 -68.87 -23.27
CA GLU A 16 69.00 -68.57 -24.72
C GLU A 16 68.65 -69.90 -25.46
N PRO A 17 68.61 -69.98 -26.80
CA PRO A 17 67.97 -69.14 -27.80
C PRO A 17 67.11 -70.00 -28.76
N ALA A 18 66.59 -69.34 -29.79
CA ALA A 18 65.63 -69.82 -30.78
C ALA A 18 66.08 -70.99 -31.65
N ASP A 19 65.12 -71.81 -32.13
CA ASP A 19 64.98 -71.96 -33.58
C ASP A 19 63.64 -72.46 -34.13
N ALA A 20 63.26 -71.80 -35.24
CA ALA A 20 62.61 -72.26 -36.46
C ALA A 20 61.51 -73.34 -36.44
N ARG A 21 60.25 -72.92 -36.64
CA ARG A 21 59.34 -73.25 -37.79
C ARG A 21 57.84 -73.38 -37.42
N ILE A 22 57.05 -72.62 -38.19
CA ILE A 22 55.72 -72.94 -38.75
C ILE A 22 54.45 -72.66 -37.90
N ARG A 23 53.67 -71.71 -38.45
CA ARG A 23 52.18 -71.56 -38.51
C ARG A 23 51.36 -71.62 -37.21
N LYS A 24 50.73 -70.49 -36.88
CA LYS A 24 49.27 -70.26 -36.99
C LYS A 24 48.94 -68.82 -36.60
N GLN A 25 47.86 -68.29 -37.16
CA GLN A 25 47.47 -66.87 -37.13
C GLN A 25 46.70 -66.47 -35.86
N LYS A 26 46.73 -65.14 -35.62
CA LYS A 26 46.16 -64.27 -34.56
C LYS A 26 47.08 -64.13 -33.33
N GLU A 27 47.52 -62.93 -32.94
CA GLU A 27 46.80 -61.64 -32.87
C GLU A 27 47.78 -60.44 -32.76
N GLN A 28 47.33 -59.27 -33.28
CA GLN A 28 47.78 -57.88 -33.03
C GLN A 28 49.17 -57.37 -33.49
N PRO A 29 49.23 -56.25 -34.24
CA PRO A 29 50.35 -55.33 -34.19
C PRO A 29 50.15 -54.33 -33.04
N GLN A 30 51.01 -54.44 -32.03
CA GLN A 30 51.40 -53.30 -31.19
C GLN A 30 52.29 -52.39 -32.04
N ASP A 31 51.86 -51.16 -32.25
CA ASP A 31 52.76 -50.03 -32.45
C ASP A 31 52.48 -49.04 -31.32
N ASP A 32 53.56 -48.52 -30.75
CA ASP A 32 53.60 -47.64 -29.58
C ASP A 32 52.69 -46.42 -29.72
N ASP A 33 51.61 -46.36 -28.94
CA ASP A 33 50.79 -45.16 -28.78
C ASP A 33 51.17 -44.43 -27.47
N PRO A 34 51.80 -43.25 -27.54
CA PRO A 34 52.04 -42.44 -26.38
C PRO A 34 50.85 -41.50 -26.20
N HIS A 35 49.72 -41.96 -25.64
CA HIS A 35 48.76 -41.15 -24.85
C HIS A 35 47.56 -42.00 -24.35
N PRO A 36 46.97 -41.70 -23.17
CA PRO A 36 46.25 -42.67 -22.35
C PRO A 36 44.73 -42.58 -22.58
N THR A 37 44.04 -43.73 -22.71
CA THR A 37 42.57 -43.76 -22.78
C THR A 37 41.95 -43.67 -21.38
N LEU A 38 41.52 -42.46 -21.04
CA LEU A 38 41.04 -42.08 -19.72
C LEU A 38 39.54 -41.78 -19.83
N LYS A 39 38.69 -42.81 -19.83
CA LYS A 39 37.22 -42.64 -19.92
C LYS A 39 36.49 -43.60 -18.98
N VAL A 40 35.44 -43.12 -18.31
CA VAL A 40 34.64 -43.87 -17.32
C VAL A 40 33.14 -43.84 -17.71
N GLU A 41 32.41 -44.92 -17.43
CA GLU A 41 30.97 -45.05 -17.69
C GLU A 41 30.07 -44.22 -16.74
N MET A 42 28.87 -43.91 -17.21
CA MET A 42 27.88 -43.06 -16.53
C MET A 42 27.34 -43.76 -15.26
N GLN A 43 27.48 -43.11 -14.09
CA GLN A 43 26.99 -43.67 -12.83
C GLN A 43 25.56 -43.21 -12.52
N THR A 44 24.71 -44.15 -12.09
CA THR A 44 23.31 -43.90 -11.69
C THR A 44 23.23 -43.69 -10.18
N ILE A 45 22.83 -42.50 -9.73
CA ILE A 45 22.71 -42.17 -8.31
C ILE A 45 21.34 -42.61 -7.79
N ARG A 46 21.31 -43.45 -6.75
CA ARG A 46 20.08 -43.81 -6.02
C ARG A 46 19.98 -42.95 -4.77
N LEU A 47 18.98 -42.08 -4.73
CA LEU A 47 18.71 -41.20 -3.60
C LEU A 47 17.75 -41.87 -2.61
N HIS A 48 17.84 -41.52 -1.33
CA HIS A 48 16.87 -41.90 -0.30
C HIS A 48 15.47 -41.34 -0.64
N PRO A 49 14.36 -42.04 -0.34
CA PRO A 49 13.01 -41.62 -0.75
C PRO A 49 12.65 -40.18 -0.34
N ASP A 50 13.07 -39.75 0.84
CA ASP A 50 12.81 -38.39 1.33
C ASP A 50 13.58 -37.32 0.54
N SER A 51 14.83 -37.60 0.18
CA SER A 51 15.63 -36.72 -0.68
C SER A 51 15.08 -36.67 -2.10
N GLN A 52 14.55 -37.79 -2.62
CA GLN A 52 13.86 -37.80 -3.91
C GLN A 52 12.61 -36.93 -3.87
N LYS A 53 11.82 -37.03 -2.79
CA LYS A 53 10.62 -36.22 -2.58
C LYS A 53 10.96 -34.74 -2.50
N PHE A 54 12.00 -34.37 -1.75
CA PHE A 54 12.45 -32.99 -1.61
C PHE A 54 12.93 -32.38 -2.94
N VAL A 55 13.66 -33.15 -3.75
CA VAL A 55 14.08 -32.73 -5.09
C VAL A 55 12.87 -32.58 -6.03
N LEU A 56 11.89 -33.49 -5.96
CA LEU A 56 10.66 -33.41 -6.74
C LEU A 56 9.80 -32.20 -6.36
N GLU A 57 9.69 -31.91 -5.07
CA GLU A 57 8.99 -30.73 -4.53
C GLU A 57 9.70 -29.44 -4.94
N THR A 58 11.04 -29.42 -4.89
CA THR A 58 11.84 -28.29 -5.37
C THR A 58 11.67 -28.06 -6.88
N LEU A 59 11.60 -29.12 -7.68
CA LEU A 59 11.38 -29.01 -9.13
C LEU A 59 9.95 -28.58 -9.46
N ARG A 60 8.95 -29.02 -8.69
CA ARG A 60 7.57 -28.52 -8.77
C ARG A 60 7.45 -27.06 -8.33
N TYR A 61 8.24 -26.64 -7.35
CA TYR A 61 8.33 -25.25 -6.93
C TYR A 61 8.90 -24.36 -8.05
N ILE A 62 9.91 -24.83 -8.78
CA ILE A 62 10.54 -24.06 -9.86
C ILE A 62 9.69 -24.05 -11.14
N HIS A 63 9.08 -25.18 -11.51
CA HIS A 63 8.42 -25.35 -12.81
C HIS A 63 6.88 -25.40 -12.74
N GLY A 64 6.30 -25.25 -11.54
CA GLY A 64 4.86 -25.27 -11.30
C GLY A 64 4.33 -26.63 -10.78
N PRO A 65 3.13 -26.63 -10.16
CA PRO A 65 2.56 -27.81 -9.47
C PRO A 65 2.26 -28.99 -10.41
N ASP A 66 2.07 -28.73 -11.71
CA ASP A 66 1.80 -29.75 -12.73
C ASP A 66 3.05 -30.52 -13.19
N PHE A 67 4.24 -30.18 -12.67
CA PHE A 67 5.49 -30.82 -13.05
C PHE A 67 5.50 -32.31 -12.67
N LYS A 68 5.56 -33.17 -13.70
CA LYS A 68 5.76 -34.62 -13.61
C LYS A 68 7.07 -35.00 -14.30
N LEU A 69 7.87 -35.85 -13.63
CA LEU A 69 9.08 -36.44 -14.23
C LEU A 69 8.70 -37.27 -15.45
N LYS A 70 9.30 -36.97 -16.61
CA LYS A 70 9.18 -37.80 -17.81
C LYS A 70 9.93 -39.13 -17.57
N SER A 71 9.41 -40.24 -18.10
CA SER A 71 10.07 -41.54 -17.96
C SER A 71 11.47 -41.51 -18.59
N ALA A 72 12.44 -42.18 -17.95
CA ALA A 72 13.84 -42.22 -18.40
C ALA A 72 14.01 -42.70 -19.86
N SER A 73 13.04 -43.45 -20.38
CA SER A 73 12.94 -43.91 -21.77
C SER A 73 12.75 -42.81 -22.82
N LEU A 74 12.43 -41.57 -22.42
CA LEU A 74 12.28 -40.41 -23.32
C LEU A 74 13.58 -39.61 -23.53
N TYR A 75 14.66 -39.97 -22.83
CA TYR A 75 15.95 -39.32 -23.01
C TYR A 75 16.59 -39.75 -24.34
N LYS A 76 16.64 -38.83 -25.31
CA LYS A 76 17.48 -38.97 -26.51
C LYS A 76 18.71 -38.06 -26.35
N ASP A 77 19.89 -38.66 -26.36
CA ASP A 77 21.17 -37.98 -26.27
C ASP A 77 21.33 -37.03 -27.47
N LYS A 78 21.05 -35.74 -27.27
CA LYS A 78 21.23 -34.70 -28.28
C LYS A 78 22.70 -34.34 -28.35
N SER A 79 23.52 -35.24 -28.88
CA SER A 79 24.90 -35.05 -29.40
C SER A 79 25.65 -33.82 -28.88
N SER A 80 25.62 -33.59 -27.57
CA SER A 80 26.44 -32.58 -26.91
C SER A 80 27.65 -33.37 -26.47
N ASN A 81 28.82 -32.96 -26.93
CA ASN A 81 30.10 -33.64 -26.75
C ASN A 81 30.56 -33.67 -25.28
N LEU A 82 29.69 -34.08 -24.34
CA LEU A 82 29.96 -34.28 -22.92
C LEU A 82 30.88 -35.50 -22.69
N ARG A 83 31.01 -36.41 -23.65
CA ARG A 83 31.87 -37.62 -23.57
C ARG A 83 33.39 -37.36 -23.68
N ASN A 84 33.84 -36.11 -23.87
CA ASN A 84 35.25 -35.78 -24.14
C ASN A 84 35.93 -34.84 -23.11
N ARG A 85 35.40 -34.69 -21.88
CA ARG A 85 35.86 -33.64 -20.96
C ARG A 85 36.69 -34.04 -19.73
N PHE A 86 37.19 -35.28 -19.59
CA PHE A 86 38.05 -35.61 -18.45
C PHE A 86 39.22 -36.53 -18.83
N TRP A 87 40.41 -36.25 -18.27
CA TRP A 87 41.66 -36.99 -18.40
C TRP A 87 42.12 -37.44 -16.99
N MET A 88 42.68 -38.64 -16.80
CA MET A 88 43.41 -39.01 -15.56
C MET A 88 44.92 -38.77 -15.70
N GLU A 89 45.60 -38.58 -14.57
CA GLU A 89 47.07 -38.61 -14.49
C GLU A 89 47.48 -39.91 -13.75
N ARG A 90 48.24 -40.79 -14.43
CA ARG A 90 48.91 -42.01 -13.90
C ARG A 90 48.03 -43.12 -13.29
N GLY A 91 47.18 -43.73 -14.10
CA GLY A 91 46.87 -45.17 -14.00
C GLY A 91 46.04 -45.67 -12.81
N ASN A 92 45.80 -44.86 -11.78
CA ASN A 92 44.79 -45.09 -10.76
C ASN A 92 43.85 -43.90 -10.75
N LEU A 93 42.54 -44.17 -10.65
CA LEU A 93 41.56 -43.15 -10.29
C LEU A 93 41.93 -42.64 -8.89
N VAL A 94 42.57 -41.47 -8.82
CA VAL A 94 42.69 -40.74 -7.56
C VAL A 94 41.31 -40.16 -7.28
N VAL A 95 40.52 -40.93 -6.54
CA VAL A 95 39.36 -40.39 -5.83
C VAL A 95 39.92 -39.37 -4.84
N GLN A 96 39.90 -38.07 -5.17
CA GLN A 96 40.24 -36.98 -4.22
C GLN A 96 39.14 -36.77 -3.15
N GLY A 97 38.40 -37.82 -2.83
CA GLY A 97 37.25 -37.82 -1.94
C GLY A 97 36.01 -38.35 -2.64
N GLY A 98 35.52 -39.49 -2.16
CA GLY A 98 34.14 -39.94 -2.32
C GLY A 98 33.48 -39.83 -0.97
N PHE A 99 32.32 -39.18 -0.89
CA PHE A 99 31.51 -39.19 0.33
C PHE A 99 30.67 -40.46 0.34
N ASP A 100 31.03 -41.39 1.20
CA ASP A 100 30.17 -42.49 1.63
C ASP A 100 29.14 -41.92 2.62
N TYR A 101 27.89 -41.77 2.18
CA TYR A 101 26.80 -41.29 3.06
C TYR A 101 26.31 -42.37 4.04
N SER A 102 26.91 -43.56 4.06
CA SER A 102 26.38 -44.69 4.82
C SER A 102 27.22 -45.14 6.01
N LEU A 103 28.41 -44.57 6.27
CA LEU A 103 29.23 -44.97 7.41
C LEU A 103 29.86 -43.80 8.19
N ASN A 104 29.15 -43.39 9.25
CA ASN A 104 29.67 -42.92 10.54
C ASN A 104 31.01 -42.15 10.59
N THR A 105 31.09 -41.00 9.94
CA THR A 105 31.86 -39.87 10.47
C THR A 105 31.02 -38.60 10.33
N LYS A 106 30.77 -37.92 11.46
CA LYS A 106 30.02 -36.66 11.50
C LYS A 106 30.69 -35.67 10.54
N PRO A 107 30.00 -35.13 9.52
CA PRO A 107 30.59 -34.09 8.69
C PRO A 107 30.75 -32.83 9.55
N ASP A 108 31.90 -32.19 9.43
CA ASP A 108 32.25 -30.97 10.16
C ASP A 108 31.23 -29.87 9.84
N MET A 109 30.36 -29.54 10.81
CA MET A 109 29.21 -28.63 10.68
C MET A 109 29.60 -27.24 10.13
N LYS A 110 30.86 -26.86 10.30
CA LYS A 110 31.38 -25.53 9.95
C LYS A 110 31.38 -25.20 8.45
N SER A 111 31.48 -26.17 7.54
CA SER A 111 31.60 -25.88 6.09
C SER A 111 30.25 -25.63 5.39
N SER A 112 29.20 -26.33 5.83
CA SER A 112 27.82 -26.11 5.36
C SER A 112 27.23 -24.83 5.95
N GLU A 113 27.49 -24.57 7.24
CA GLU A 113 27.12 -23.33 7.92
C GLU A 113 27.78 -22.13 7.25
N ALA A 114 29.07 -22.21 6.90
CA ALA A 114 29.78 -21.13 6.20
C ALA A 114 29.15 -20.79 4.83
N ARG A 115 28.71 -21.78 4.05
CA ARG A 115 28.05 -21.56 2.75
C ARG A 115 26.64 -20.98 2.92
N LEU A 116 25.89 -21.45 3.93
CA LEU A 116 24.57 -20.89 4.26
C LEU A 116 24.70 -19.45 4.74
N ARG A 117 25.72 -19.14 5.53
CA ARG A 117 26.06 -17.81 6.01
C ARG A 117 26.43 -16.87 4.87
N GLU A 118 27.23 -17.31 3.90
CA GLU A 118 27.58 -16.49 2.72
C GLU A 118 26.36 -16.20 1.83
N PHE A 119 25.49 -17.19 1.64
CA PHE A 119 24.21 -16.99 0.95
C PHE A 119 23.28 -16.04 1.70
N ALA A 120 23.20 -16.17 3.04
CA ALA A 120 22.41 -15.30 3.89
C ALA A 120 22.88 -13.84 3.82
N LEU A 121 24.19 -13.61 3.87
CA LEU A 121 24.79 -12.28 3.70
C LEU A 121 24.48 -11.67 2.33
N ALA A 122 24.62 -12.45 1.26
CA ALA A 122 24.28 -11.99 -0.10
C ALA A 122 22.78 -11.62 -0.23
N LYS A 123 21.89 -12.31 0.49
CA LYS A 123 20.46 -11.99 0.52
C LYS A 123 20.18 -10.72 1.32
N LEU A 124 20.85 -10.50 2.45
CA LEU A 124 20.70 -9.28 3.26
C LEU A 124 21.28 -8.04 2.58
N GLU A 125 22.40 -8.18 1.87
CA GLU A 125 23.02 -7.11 1.06
C GLU A 125 22.08 -6.59 -0.04
N ARG A 126 21.16 -7.42 -0.56
CA ARG A 126 20.14 -7.00 -1.55
C ARG A 126 19.26 -5.85 -1.04
N TYR A 127 19.05 -5.77 0.28
CA TYR A 127 18.25 -4.72 0.93
C TYR A 127 19.00 -3.40 1.13
N ASN A 128 20.19 -3.25 0.54
CA ASN A 128 21.06 -2.06 0.60
C ASN A 128 21.68 -1.78 1.98
N PHE A 129 21.67 -2.75 2.90
CA PHE A 129 22.38 -2.67 4.18
C PHE A 129 23.88 -2.96 4.01
N HIS A 130 24.71 -2.39 4.88
CA HIS A 130 26.14 -2.65 4.90
C HIS A 130 26.47 -4.09 5.31
N LYS A 131 27.38 -4.73 4.57
CA LYS A 131 27.83 -6.12 4.82
C LYS A 131 28.25 -6.40 6.26
N ALA A 132 28.94 -5.45 6.90
CA ALA A 132 29.35 -5.57 8.30
C ALA A 132 28.14 -5.66 9.24
N HIS A 133 27.15 -4.77 9.07
CA HIS A 133 25.93 -4.79 9.88
C HIS A 133 25.08 -6.03 9.60
N CYS A 134 25.04 -6.51 8.35
CA CYS A 134 24.38 -7.77 8.00
C CYS A 134 25.00 -8.96 8.72
N ALA A 135 26.33 -9.00 8.88
CA ALA A 135 27.01 -10.05 9.61
C ALA A 135 26.71 -9.99 11.11
N GLU A 136 26.75 -8.81 11.73
CA GLU A 136 26.42 -8.61 13.15
C GLU A 136 24.96 -8.98 13.46
N ALA A 137 24.02 -8.57 12.62
CA ALA A 137 22.61 -8.91 12.79
C ALA A 137 22.33 -10.41 12.62
N LEU A 138 23.01 -11.07 11.69
CA LEU A 138 22.88 -12.51 11.47
C LEU A 138 23.45 -13.32 12.65
N GLU A 139 24.53 -12.86 13.27
CA GLU A 139 25.08 -13.45 14.50
C GLU A 139 24.11 -13.30 15.68
N MET A 140 23.54 -12.10 15.88
CA MET A 140 22.55 -11.85 16.93
C MET A 140 21.24 -12.62 16.73
N ALA A 141 20.86 -12.89 15.49
CA ALA A 141 19.67 -13.65 15.12
C ALA A 141 19.86 -15.17 15.13
N ALA A 142 21.01 -15.68 15.61
CA ALA A 142 21.35 -17.12 15.58
C ALA A 142 21.17 -17.74 14.19
N GLU A 143 21.67 -17.05 13.15
CA GLU A 143 21.60 -17.43 11.73
C GLU A 143 20.19 -17.47 11.12
N ASN A 144 19.17 -16.95 11.82
CA ASN A 144 17.83 -16.78 11.26
C ASN A 144 17.75 -15.49 10.40
N LEU A 145 17.53 -15.67 9.10
CA LEU A 145 17.46 -14.60 8.11
C LEU A 145 16.35 -13.57 8.36
N ASP A 146 15.16 -14.00 8.79
CA ASP A 146 14.03 -13.10 8.95
C ASP A 146 14.18 -12.24 10.21
N LEU A 147 14.65 -12.83 11.31
CA LEU A 147 15.00 -12.10 12.53
C LEU A 147 16.17 -11.15 12.31
N ALA A 148 17.18 -11.54 11.52
CA ALA A 148 18.28 -10.66 11.15
C ALA A 148 17.80 -9.44 10.37
N LEU A 149 16.83 -9.62 9.46
CA LEU A 149 16.25 -8.53 8.68
C LEU A 149 15.42 -7.57 9.56
N GLU A 150 14.64 -8.09 10.51
CA GLU A 150 13.89 -7.29 11.49
C GLU A 150 14.82 -6.45 12.38
N ILE A 151 15.92 -7.04 12.84
CA ILE A 151 16.96 -6.37 13.62
C ILE A 151 17.62 -5.25 12.79
N LEU A 152 17.99 -5.52 11.53
CA LEU A 152 18.57 -4.51 10.65
C LEU A 152 17.59 -3.37 10.41
N PHE A 153 16.34 -3.68 10.12
CA PHE A 153 15.30 -2.70 9.85
C PHE A 153 15.05 -1.79 11.07
N SER A 154 14.84 -2.38 12.26
CA SER A 154 14.62 -1.63 13.50
C SER A 154 15.80 -0.72 13.85
N LYS A 155 17.04 -1.18 13.66
CA LYS A 155 18.24 -0.40 13.97
C LYS A 155 18.54 0.70 12.96
N TYR A 156 18.41 0.44 11.66
CA TYR A 156 18.66 1.45 10.63
C TYR A 156 17.60 2.55 10.61
N TYR A 157 16.34 2.22 10.90
CA TYR A 157 15.23 3.16 10.88
C TYR A 157 14.78 3.63 12.28
N LYS A 158 15.45 3.18 13.34
CA LYS A 158 15.18 3.52 14.75
C LYS A 158 13.72 3.26 15.18
N ILE A 159 13.18 2.11 14.78
CA ILE A 159 11.80 1.70 15.11
C ILE A 159 11.83 0.75 16.30
N ASN A 160 11.02 1.00 17.32
CA ASN A 160 10.72 0.03 18.36
C ASN A 160 9.53 -0.84 17.93
N LEU A 161 9.82 -2.06 17.44
CA LEU A 161 8.79 -3.06 17.08
C LEU A 161 8.03 -3.64 18.31
N SER A 162 8.36 -3.18 19.52
CA SER A 162 7.79 -3.68 20.79
C SER A 162 6.63 -2.83 21.31
N ASP A 163 6.42 -1.61 20.77
CA ASP A 163 5.32 -0.73 21.18
C ASP A 163 4.05 -1.14 20.46
N LYS A 164 3.34 -2.11 21.05
CA LYS A 164 2.04 -2.56 20.54
C LYS A 164 0.94 -1.59 21.00
N PRO A 165 0.06 -1.12 20.10
CA PRO A 165 -1.07 -0.28 20.49
C PRO A 165 -1.96 -1.02 21.51
N GLU A 166 -2.53 -0.31 22.48
CA GLU A 166 -3.28 -0.93 23.58
C GLU A 166 -4.61 -1.57 23.15
N ASN A 167 -5.09 -1.26 21.93
CA ASN A 167 -6.39 -1.65 21.40
C ASN A 167 -6.23 -2.38 20.05
N ILE A 168 -5.82 -3.65 20.11
CA ILE A 168 -5.57 -4.49 18.93
C ILE A 168 -6.86 -5.23 18.55
N PRO A 169 -7.38 -5.09 17.31
CA PRO A 169 -8.46 -5.92 16.80
C PRO A 169 -8.13 -7.42 16.85
N SER A 170 -9.14 -8.27 16.78
CA SER A 170 -8.94 -9.72 16.74
C SER A 170 -8.09 -10.12 15.51
N SER A 171 -7.39 -11.25 15.60
CA SER A 171 -6.55 -11.75 14.50
C SER A 171 -7.34 -12.02 13.21
N SER A 172 -8.65 -12.23 13.31
CA SER A 172 -9.54 -12.40 12.15
C SER A 172 -9.81 -11.07 11.45
N GLU A 173 -10.06 -9.99 12.21
CA GLU A 173 -10.32 -8.65 11.65
C GLU A 173 -9.09 -8.06 10.97
N LEU A 174 -7.90 -8.26 11.54
CA LEU A 174 -6.65 -7.84 10.91
C LEU A 174 -6.46 -8.55 9.55
N LEU A 175 -6.81 -9.84 9.49
CA LEU A 175 -6.71 -10.62 8.26
C LEU A 175 -7.73 -10.16 7.20
N GLU A 176 -8.95 -9.80 7.60
CA GLU A 176 -9.96 -9.21 6.72
C GLU A 176 -9.50 -7.86 6.15
N MET A 177 -8.99 -6.96 6.99
CA MET A 177 -8.47 -5.66 6.54
C MET A 177 -7.31 -5.80 5.56
N ILE A 178 -6.41 -6.77 5.80
CA ILE A 178 -5.30 -7.10 4.90
C ILE A 178 -5.85 -7.66 3.57
N ASN A 179 -6.87 -8.52 3.62
CA ASN A 179 -7.46 -9.09 2.40
C ASN A 179 -8.22 -8.05 1.57
N ASP A 180 -8.90 -7.09 2.21
CA ASP A 180 -9.58 -5.99 1.53
C ASP A 180 -8.58 -5.10 0.78
N GLU A 181 -7.50 -4.68 1.44
CA GLU A 181 -6.45 -3.88 0.79
C GLU A 181 -5.75 -4.66 -0.33
N LYS A 182 -5.52 -5.96 -0.12
CA LYS A 182 -4.98 -6.85 -1.15
C LYS A 182 -5.88 -6.88 -2.40
N ALA A 183 -7.19 -7.02 -2.24
CA ALA A 183 -8.14 -7.07 -3.36
C ALA A 183 -8.14 -5.75 -4.15
N VAL A 184 -8.04 -4.61 -3.45
CA VAL A 184 -7.89 -3.29 -4.09
C VAL A 184 -6.61 -3.23 -4.91
N LEU A 185 -5.47 -3.66 -4.36
CA LEU A 185 -4.18 -3.64 -5.07
C LEU A 185 -4.14 -4.61 -6.26
N GLU A 186 -4.78 -5.79 -6.14
CA GLU A 186 -4.95 -6.72 -7.25
C GLU A 186 -5.78 -6.11 -8.38
N SER A 187 -6.83 -5.35 -8.07
CA SER A 187 -7.64 -4.66 -9.08
C SER A 187 -6.90 -3.49 -9.76
N ILE A 188 -6.05 -2.77 -9.04
CA ILE A 188 -5.39 -1.55 -9.55
C ILE A 188 -4.12 -1.89 -10.34
N TYR A 189 -3.29 -2.81 -9.82
CA TYR A 189 -1.97 -3.09 -10.37
C TYR A 189 -1.90 -4.41 -11.15
N ASP A 190 -2.93 -5.25 -11.07
CA ASP A 190 -3.08 -6.52 -11.82
C ASP A 190 -1.76 -7.32 -11.87
N SER A 191 -1.19 -7.54 -13.05
CA SER A 191 0.07 -8.31 -13.25
C SER A 191 1.33 -7.74 -12.57
N GLN A 192 1.30 -6.48 -12.09
CA GLN A 192 2.42 -5.82 -11.42
C GLN A 192 2.47 -6.10 -9.91
N PHE A 193 1.37 -6.58 -9.32
CA PHE A 193 1.29 -6.98 -7.92
C PHE A 193 1.39 -8.51 -7.78
N LYS A 194 2.25 -9.00 -6.88
CA LYS A 194 2.42 -10.43 -6.60
C LYS A 194 2.48 -10.70 -5.11
N VAL A 195 1.69 -11.66 -4.64
CA VAL A 195 1.73 -12.16 -3.26
C VAL A 195 2.51 -13.48 -3.21
N GLN A 196 3.51 -13.54 -2.33
CA GLN A 196 4.29 -14.74 -2.06
C GLN A 196 4.09 -15.16 -0.59
N ASP A 197 3.83 -16.45 -0.38
CA ASP A 197 3.75 -17.09 0.95
C ASP A 197 2.79 -16.40 1.95
N CYS A 198 1.72 -15.78 1.45
CA CYS A 198 0.69 -15.01 2.16
C CYS A 198 1.16 -13.73 2.89
N ASN A 199 2.43 -13.66 3.33
CA ASN A 199 2.95 -12.60 4.19
C ASN A 199 3.95 -11.65 3.49
N VAL A 200 4.30 -11.91 2.23
CA VAL A 200 5.23 -11.06 1.47
C VAL A 200 4.55 -10.58 0.20
N TRP A 201 4.35 -9.28 0.08
CA TRP A 201 3.74 -8.66 -1.09
C TRP A 201 4.80 -7.91 -1.88
N ARG A 202 4.68 -7.95 -3.21
CA ARG A 202 5.63 -7.29 -4.10
C ARG A 202 4.90 -6.50 -5.16
N VAL A 203 5.23 -5.21 -5.27
CA VAL A 203 4.69 -4.30 -6.28
C VAL A 203 5.83 -3.93 -7.23
N LYS A 204 5.65 -4.22 -8.52
CA LYS A 204 6.58 -3.79 -9.58
C LYS A 204 6.22 -2.41 -10.10
N LEU A 205 7.18 -1.50 -10.10
CA LEU A 205 6.98 -0.09 -10.47
C LEU A 205 7.95 0.33 -11.57
N LYS A 206 7.46 1.18 -12.48
CA LYS A 206 8.26 1.81 -13.55
C LYS A 206 8.45 3.28 -13.23
N LEU A 207 9.55 3.61 -12.55
CA LEU A 207 9.84 4.98 -12.09
C LEU A 207 10.86 5.66 -13.01
N ASP A 208 10.40 6.08 -14.19
CA ASP A 208 11.26 6.66 -15.24
C ASP A 208 11.99 7.95 -14.77
N TYR A 209 11.43 8.68 -13.82
CA TYR A 209 12.03 9.89 -13.27
C TYR A 209 13.32 9.61 -12.48
N LEU A 210 13.38 8.51 -11.71
CA LEU A 210 14.58 8.09 -11.00
C LEU A 210 15.67 7.69 -11.98
N THR A 211 15.31 6.94 -13.02
CA THR A 211 16.23 6.57 -14.11
C THR A 211 16.79 7.82 -14.80
N LYS A 212 15.96 8.80 -15.13
CA LYS A 212 16.39 10.08 -15.74
C LYS A 212 17.29 10.92 -14.82
N MET A 213 17.00 10.94 -13.51
CA MET A 213 17.76 11.72 -12.52
C MET A 213 19.22 11.21 -12.38
N TYR A 214 19.41 9.89 -12.39
CA TYR A 214 20.73 9.28 -12.25
C TYR A 214 21.43 9.01 -13.60
N ALA A 215 20.70 8.92 -14.71
CA ALA A 215 21.29 8.86 -16.06
C ALA A 215 22.13 10.11 -16.39
N LYS A 216 21.75 11.29 -15.90
CA LYS A 216 22.50 12.55 -16.09
C LYS A 216 23.78 12.66 -15.24
N LYS A 217 23.97 11.80 -14.23
CA LYS A 217 25.14 11.85 -13.33
C LYS A 217 26.29 10.93 -13.75
N ILE A 218 26.14 10.11 -14.78
CA ILE A 218 27.26 9.41 -15.45
C ILE A 218 27.97 10.40 -16.38
N VAL A 219 28.50 11.49 -15.81
CA VAL A 219 29.52 12.31 -16.45
C VAL A 219 30.84 11.81 -15.89
N ILE A 220 31.61 11.12 -16.73
CA ILE A 220 33.00 10.73 -16.44
C ILE A 220 33.72 11.98 -15.92
N PRO A 221 34.31 11.96 -14.70
CA PRO A 221 34.95 13.14 -14.16
C PRO A 221 36.15 13.50 -15.04
N LYS A 222 36.07 14.67 -15.70
CA LYS A 222 37.22 15.33 -16.33
C LYS A 222 38.24 15.62 -15.24
N LYS A 223 39.37 14.89 -15.26
CA LYS A 223 40.56 15.22 -14.47
C LYS A 223 40.99 16.64 -14.83
N LYS A 224 41.15 17.49 -13.81
CA LYS A 224 41.87 18.76 -13.93
C LYS A 224 43.30 18.46 -14.39
N GLU A 225 43.67 19.04 -15.52
CA GLU A 225 45.05 19.08 -15.98
C GLU A 225 45.84 20.02 -15.08
N ASP A 226 46.80 19.46 -14.35
CA ASP A 226 47.98 20.20 -13.92
C ASP A 226 49.23 19.49 -14.47
N SER A 227 49.87 20.22 -15.38
CA SER A 227 51.21 20.14 -15.96
C SER A 227 52.12 18.92 -15.74
N ASN A 228 52.69 18.49 -16.88
CA ASN A 228 54.01 17.86 -17.07
C ASN A 228 54.20 16.42 -16.59
N PHE A 229 54.04 15.45 -17.49
CA PHE A 229 55.08 14.45 -17.86
C PHE A 229 54.60 13.59 -19.03
N LYS A 230 55.18 13.77 -20.23
CA LYS A 230 54.99 12.88 -21.38
C LYS A 230 55.65 11.53 -21.09
N THR A 231 54.88 10.45 -20.94
CA THR A 231 55.40 9.08 -21.08
C THR A 231 54.53 8.29 -22.07
N LYS A 232 55.20 7.73 -23.09
CA LYS A 232 54.60 7.01 -24.22
C LYS A 232 53.86 5.74 -23.73
N LYS A 233 52.66 5.46 -24.28
CA LYS A 233 51.94 4.20 -24.08
C LYS A 233 52.83 3.02 -24.52
N LYS A 234 53.06 2.04 -23.63
CA LYS A 234 53.80 0.81 -23.94
C LYS A 234 52.86 -0.16 -24.68
N GLU A 235 53.34 -0.77 -25.76
CA GLU A 235 52.60 -1.78 -26.51
C GLU A 235 52.58 -3.15 -25.79
N ILE A 236 51.62 -4.01 -26.11
CA ILE A 236 51.44 -5.35 -25.52
C ILE A 236 52.45 -6.32 -26.15
N CYS A 237 53.03 -7.21 -25.35
CA CYS A 237 54.04 -8.15 -25.79
C CYS A 237 53.43 -9.27 -26.66
N LYS A 238 53.76 -9.27 -27.95
CA LYS A 238 53.29 -10.30 -28.89
C LYS A 238 53.78 -11.72 -28.54
N LEU A 239 54.94 -11.84 -27.90
CA LEU A 239 55.50 -13.14 -27.46
C LEU A 239 54.70 -13.75 -26.30
N TYR A 240 54.07 -12.92 -25.46
CA TYR A 240 53.19 -13.38 -24.37
C TYR A 240 51.85 -13.91 -24.89
N LEU A 241 51.32 -13.34 -25.98
CA LEU A 241 50.09 -13.82 -26.63
C LEU A 241 50.25 -15.20 -27.28
N SER A 242 51.48 -15.62 -27.59
CA SER A 242 51.80 -16.92 -28.19
C SER A 242 52.36 -17.97 -27.20
N GLY A 243 52.54 -17.63 -25.92
CA GLY A 243 53.13 -18.53 -24.90
C GLY A 243 53.92 -17.78 -23.79
N PRO A 244 54.57 -18.48 -22.83
CA PRO A 244 55.30 -17.82 -21.74
C PRO A 244 56.46 -16.97 -22.30
N CYS A 245 56.43 -15.66 -22.02
CA CYS A 245 57.46 -14.74 -22.49
C CYS A 245 58.79 -15.00 -21.79
N ARG A 246 59.83 -15.23 -22.59
CA ARG A 246 61.20 -15.59 -22.16
C ARG A 246 61.87 -14.54 -21.26
N PHE A 247 61.37 -13.30 -21.26
CA PHE A 247 61.91 -12.18 -20.49
C PHE A 247 61.15 -11.91 -19.18
N GLY A 248 60.09 -12.68 -18.89
CA GLY A 248 59.32 -12.60 -17.64
C GLY A 248 58.96 -11.16 -17.24
N ALA A 249 59.12 -10.84 -15.96
CA ALA A 249 58.80 -9.52 -15.39
C ALA A 249 59.72 -8.37 -15.85
N LYS A 250 60.79 -8.66 -16.61
CA LYS A 250 61.72 -7.64 -17.15
C LYS A 250 61.40 -7.25 -18.60
N CYS A 251 60.28 -7.69 -19.15
CA CYS A 251 59.89 -7.37 -20.52
C CYS A 251 59.52 -5.88 -20.68
N LYS A 252 59.91 -5.28 -21.82
CA LYS A 252 59.66 -3.86 -22.13
C LYS A 252 58.19 -3.58 -22.53
N PHE A 253 57.41 -4.62 -22.76
CA PHE A 253 56.03 -4.61 -23.28
C PHE A 253 55.04 -5.22 -22.27
N LEU A 254 53.76 -4.81 -22.29
CA LEU A 254 52.75 -5.23 -21.31
C LEU A 254 52.32 -6.70 -21.51
N HIS A 255 52.23 -7.47 -20.42
CA HIS A 255 51.80 -8.88 -20.40
C HIS A 255 50.37 -8.97 -19.84
N GLU A 256 49.38 -8.47 -20.58
CA GLU A 256 47.95 -8.60 -20.25
C GLU A 256 47.24 -9.48 -21.29
N SER A 257 46.41 -10.41 -20.84
CA SER A 257 45.55 -11.25 -21.66
C SER A 257 44.20 -10.55 -21.90
N LYS A 258 43.77 -10.44 -23.17
CA LYS A 258 42.45 -9.90 -23.52
C LYS A 258 41.35 -10.80 -22.95
N ILE A 259 40.48 -10.25 -22.10
CA ILE A 259 39.16 -10.84 -21.85
C ILE A 259 38.27 -10.33 -23.00
N GLU A 260 37.90 -11.23 -23.91
CA GLU A 260 36.95 -10.97 -24.98
C GLU A 260 35.56 -10.79 -24.38
N SER A 261 35.09 -9.55 -24.34
CA SER A 261 33.67 -9.23 -24.23
C SER A 261 32.98 -9.67 -25.52
N THR A 262 32.33 -10.83 -25.51
CA THR A 262 31.35 -11.18 -26.53
C THR A 262 30.15 -10.24 -26.38
N ALA A 263 30.11 -9.19 -27.19
CA ALA A 263 28.91 -8.42 -27.41
C ALA A 263 27.89 -9.30 -28.16
N PRO A 264 26.64 -9.42 -27.67
CA PRO A 264 25.51 -9.62 -28.55
C PRO A 264 25.09 -8.25 -29.15
N CYS A 265 24.52 -8.34 -30.34
CA CYS A 265 24.07 -7.24 -31.19
C CYS A 265 23.20 -6.22 -30.46
N ILE A 266 23.42 -4.95 -30.79
CA ILE A 266 22.51 -3.84 -30.51
C ILE A 266 21.34 -3.99 -31.47
N GLU A 267 20.30 -4.69 -31.02
CA GLU A 267 18.93 -4.29 -31.32
C GLU A 267 18.55 -3.27 -30.24
N GLU A 268 17.91 -2.16 -30.61
CA GLU A 268 17.54 -1.07 -29.72
C GLU A 268 16.40 -1.47 -28.76
N ASP A 269 16.64 -2.42 -27.85
CA ASP A 269 15.78 -2.63 -26.70
C ASP A 269 16.29 -1.77 -25.54
N LYS A 270 15.63 -0.63 -25.31
CA LYS A 270 15.75 0.11 -24.06
C LYS A 270 15.27 -0.80 -22.93
N GLU A 271 16.16 -1.54 -22.28
CA GLU A 271 15.85 -2.27 -21.05
C GLU A 271 15.31 -1.27 -20.01
N GLN A 272 13.99 -1.28 -19.84
CA GLN A 272 13.28 -0.40 -18.92
C GLN A 272 13.59 -0.89 -17.50
N ILE A 273 14.35 -0.12 -16.73
CA ILE A 273 14.69 -0.46 -15.34
C ILE A 273 13.40 -0.52 -14.51
N THR A 274 13.13 -1.68 -13.93
CA THR A 274 11.99 -1.91 -13.05
C THR A 274 12.42 -1.88 -11.59
N PHE A 275 11.57 -1.27 -10.76
CA PHE A 275 11.71 -1.18 -9.32
C PHE A 275 10.73 -2.15 -8.66
N GLU A 276 11.12 -2.70 -7.51
CA GLU A 276 10.32 -3.64 -6.74
C GLU A 276 10.16 -3.09 -5.32
N LEU A 277 8.92 -2.85 -4.88
CA LEU A 277 8.59 -2.58 -3.49
C LEU A 277 8.19 -3.89 -2.83
N GLU A 278 9.03 -4.41 -1.93
CA GLU A 278 8.76 -5.60 -1.13
C GLU A 278 8.21 -5.19 0.24
N ILE A 279 7.04 -5.71 0.58
CA ILE A 279 6.31 -5.46 1.82
C ILE A 279 6.21 -6.77 2.58
N ARG A 280 6.61 -6.80 3.85
CA ARG A 280 6.52 -8.00 4.69
C ARG A 280 5.71 -7.76 5.94
N PHE A 281 4.92 -8.77 6.29
CA PHE A 281 4.16 -8.86 7.53
C PHE A 281 4.73 -9.99 8.41
N PRO A 282 5.55 -9.66 9.42
CA PRO A 282 6.05 -10.63 10.39
C PRO A 282 4.94 -11.39 11.12
N LYS A 283 5.27 -12.57 11.67
CA LYS A 283 4.31 -13.38 12.42
C LYS A 283 3.87 -12.64 13.69
N GLY A 284 2.58 -12.30 13.77
CA GLY A 284 2.02 -11.51 14.86
C GLY A 284 2.10 -10.00 14.66
N SER A 285 2.37 -9.54 13.43
CA SER A 285 2.21 -8.15 13.00
C SER A 285 0.78 -7.67 13.21
N VAL A 286 0.63 -6.42 13.64
CA VAL A 286 -0.67 -5.79 13.92
C VAL A 286 -1.08 -4.82 12.80
N TYR A 287 -0.62 -5.05 11.57
CA TYR A 287 -1.00 -4.22 10.43
C TYR A 287 -2.53 -4.17 10.25
N PRO A 288 -3.15 -3.00 10.00
CA PRO A 288 -2.56 -1.69 9.68
C PRO A 288 -2.17 -0.80 10.87
N TYR A 289 -2.34 -1.25 12.11
CA TYR A 289 -2.00 -0.47 13.32
C TYR A 289 -0.50 -0.45 13.66
N GLU A 290 0.29 -1.24 12.93
CA GLU A 290 1.73 -1.28 12.95
C GLU A 290 2.24 -1.15 11.50
N PRO A 291 3.25 -0.31 11.22
CA PRO A 291 3.79 -0.21 9.87
C PRO A 291 4.42 -1.56 9.45
N PRO A 292 4.23 -2.01 8.20
CA PRO A 292 4.83 -3.23 7.71
C PRO A 292 6.34 -3.00 7.45
N LEU A 293 7.10 -4.08 7.30
CA LEU A 293 8.49 -3.96 6.87
C LEU A 293 8.51 -3.63 5.37
N LEU A 294 9.09 -2.48 5.03
CA LEU A 294 9.10 -1.96 3.66
C LEU A 294 10.52 -1.99 3.09
N PHE A 295 10.68 -2.45 1.85
CA PHE A 295 11.97 -2.46 1.18
C PHE A 295 11.82 -2.03 -0.28
N PHE A 296 12.43 -0.90 -0.63
CA PHE A 296 12.54 -0.44 -2.01
C PHE A 296 13.79 -1.02 -2.68
N LEU A 297 13.60 -1.84 -3.73
CA LEU A 297 14.64 -2.65 -4.38
C LEU A 297 14.72 -2.38 -5.89
N LEU A 298 15.89 -2.62 -6.49
CA LEU A 298 16.06 -2.71 -7.94
C LEU A 298 15.98 -4.18 -8.39
N GLU A 299 15.25 -4.45 -9.48
CA GLU A 299 15.13 -5.79 -10.05
C GLU A 299 16.44 -6.23 -10.74
N THR A 300 17.13 -5.31 -11.41
CA THR A 300 18.39 -5.56 -12.12
C THR A 300 19.59 -5.12 -11.26
N ARG A 301 20.69 -5.88 -11.25
CA ARG A 301 21.96 -5.54 -10.56
C ARG A 301 22.72 -4.37 -11.23
N ASN A 302 22.01 -3.35 -11.67
CA ASN A 302 22.61 -2.12 -12.17
C ASN A 302 22.81 -1.19 -10.98
N ASN A 303 24.07 -0.89 -10.63
CA ASN A 303 24.44 0.09 -9.59
C ASN A 303 24.13 1.55 -10.00
N LEU A 304 23.07 1.78 -10.79
CA LEU A 304 22.71 3.10 -11.30
C LEU A 304 22.26 4.04 -10.17
N ILE A 305 21.55 3.50 -9.17
CA ILE A 305 21.05 4.26 -8.03
C ILE A 305 21.85 3.85 -6.79
N PRO A 306 22.48 4.80 -6.08
CA PRO A 306 23.20 4.51 -4.84
C PRO A 306 22.27 3.89 -3.80
N GLY A 307 22.70 2.82 -3.12
CA GLY A 307 21.90 2.15 -2.07
C GLY A 307 21.43 3.09 -0.95
N ARG A 308 22.19 4.16 -0.65
CA ARG A 308 21.76 5.24 0.26
C ARG A 308 20.45 5.92 -0.20
N THR A 309 20.25 6.09 -1.50
CA THR A 309 19.02 6.65 -2.07
C THR A 309 17.84 5.71 -1.81
N CYS A 310 18.04 4.40 -1.99
CA CYS A 310 17.01 3.40 -1.70
C CYS A 310 16.66 3.40 -0.21
N LEU A 311 17.65 3.51 0.68
CA LEU A 311 17.41 3.64 2.12
C LEU A 311 16.62 4.92 2.47
N LEU A 312 16.91 6.05 1.82
CA LEU A 312 16.18 7.32 1.99
C LEU A 312 14.73 7.20 1.53
N ILE A 313 14.49 6.63 0.35
CA ILE A 313 13.14 6.40 -0.18
C ILE A 313 12.37 5.50 0.78
N THR A 314 12.92 4.33 1.14
CA THR A 314 12.31 3.43 2.13
C THR A 314 12.00 4.14 3.45
N SER A 315 12.88 5.03 3.91
CA SER A 315 12.66 5.81 5.13
C SER A 315 11.49 6.79 5.02
N LYS A 316 11.28 7.40 3.86
CA LYS A 316 10.14 8.29 3.60
C LYS A 316 8.83 7.52 3.46
N LEU A 317 8.85 6.36 2.80
CA LEU A 317 7.69 5.46 2.73
C LEU A 317 7.29 4.97 4.13
N LEU A 318 8.28 4.68 4.97
CA LEU A 318 8.06 4.26 6.34
C LEU A 318 7.47 5.38 7.22
N GLU A 319 7.90 6.64 7.07
CA GLU A 319 7.26 7.77 7.76
C GLU A 319 5.78 7.88 7.40
N GLU A 320 5.45 7.70 6.13
CA GLU A 320 4.07 7.71 5.65
C GLU A 320 3.27 6.54 6.26
N ALA A 321 3.84 5.33 6.24
CA ALA A 321 3.26 4.16 6.87
C ALA A 321 3.03 4.36 8.38
N GLN A 322 3.98 4.97 9.08
CA GLN A 322 3.89 5.25 10.52
C GLN A 322 2.82 6.29 10.85
N ASN A 323 2.61 7.27 9.98
CA ASN A 323 1.53 8.25 10.15
C ASN A 323 0.17 7.57 9.97
N LEU A 324 0.01 6.76 8.92
CA LEU A 324 -1.24 6.05 8.64
C LEU A 324 -1.55 4.96 9.67
N ALA A 325 -0.52 4.30 10.20
CA ALA A 325 -0.68 3.25 11.20
C ALA A 325 -1.22 3.76 12.55
N GLN A 326 -0.98 5.03 12.89
CA GLN A 326 -1.55 5.64 14.10
C GLN A 326 -3.09 5.70 14.06
N ASP A 327 -3.65 5.81 12.85
CA ASP A 327 -5.08 5.89 12.61
C ASP A 327 -5.66 4.51 12.20
N GLY A 328 -4.84 3.45 12.15
CA GLY A 328 -5.25 2.12 11.71
C GLY A 328 -5.67 2.05 10.24
N ILE A 329 -5.13 2.95 9.42
CA ILE A 329 -5.47 3.07 7.99
C ILE A 329 -4.51 2.18 7.18
N PRO A 330 -5.02 1.31 6.30
CA PRO A 330 -4.19 0.56 5.35
C PRO A 330 -3.35 1.52 4.49
N SER A 331 -2.03 1.36 4.58
CA SER A 331 -1.04 2.31 4.08
C SER A 331 -0.40 1.93 2.74
N ILE A 332 -0.62 0.71 2.23
CA ILE A 332 0.17 0.19 1.11
C ILE A 332 -0.18 0.91 -0.19
N TYR A 333 -1.47 1.16 -0.45
CA TYR A 333 -1.89 1.92 -1.61
C TYR A 333 -1.28 3.33 -1.61
N SER A 334 -1.39 4.06 -0.49
CA SER A 334 -0.85 5.41 -0.33
C SER A 334 0.67 5.46 -0.50
N ILE A 335 1.39 4.43 -0.04
CA ILE A 335 2.85 4.33 -0.20
C ILE A 335 3.23 4.09 -1.67
N VAL A 336 2.45 3.30 -2.41
CA VAL A 336 2.68 3.11 -3.84
C VAL A 336 2.34 4.38 -4.63
N GLU A 337 1.30 5.11 -4.25
CA GLU A 337 0.95 6.40 -4.83
C GLU A 337 2.03 7.46 -4.56
N LEU A 338 2.57 7.50 -3.33
CA LEU A 338 3.69 8.37 -2.95
C LEU A 338 4.93 8.10 -3.82
N LEU A 339 5.19 6.86 -4.22
CA LEU A 339 6.28 6.53 -5.15
C LEU A 339 6.05 7.09 -6.57
N ASN A 340 4.80 7.19 -7.01
CA ASN A 340 4.44 7.77 -8.30
C ASN A 340 4.50 9.31 -8.29
N ASN A 341 4.47 9.95 -7.11
CA ASN A 341 4.65 11.40 -6.97
C ASN A 341 6.13 11.81 -7.13
N GLU A 342 6.48 12.25 -8.34
CA GLU A 342 7.86 12.60 -8.72
C GLU A 342 8.46 13.73 -7.87
N ASP A 343 7.68 14.76 -7.51
CA ASP A 343 8.19 15.95 -6.82
C ASP A 343 8.52 15.67 -5.36
N GLU A 344 7.68 14.90 -4.66
CA GLU A 344 7.91 14.54 -3.26
C GLU A 344 9.14 13.65 -3.08
N ILE A 345 9.32 12.66 -3.94
CA ILE A 345 10.48 11.77 -3.90
C ILE A 345 11.76 12.53 -4.25
N LYS A 346 11.73 13.42 -5.26
CA LYS A 346 12.89 14.28 -5.58
C LYS A 346 13.24 15.21 -4.43
N ASN A 347 12.26 15.84 -3.80
CA ASN A 347 12.48 16.70 -2.64
C ASN A 347 13.07 15.93 -1.47
N CYS A 348 12.60 14.70 -1.21
CA CYS A 348 13.18 13.81 -0.21
C CYS A 348 14.67 13.53 -0.50
N ILE A 349 15.02 13.22 -1.75
CA ILE A 349 16.41 12.92 -2.13
C ILE A 349 17.31 14.17 -2.02
N GLN A 350 16.79 15.36 -2.32
CA GLN A 350 17.57 16.60 -2.32
C GLN A 350 17.74 17.24 -0.93
N PHE A 351 16.71 17.17 -0.08
CA PHE A 351 16.66 17.92 1.18
C PHE A 351 16.72 17.06 2.45
N SER A 352 16.77 15.72 2.33
CA SER A 352 16.79 14.86 3.53
C SER A 352 18.12 14.97 4.30
N THR A 353 17.99 15.23 5.60
CA THR A 353 19.09 15.26 6.59
C THR A 353 19.23 13.94 7.35
N LYS A 354 18.57 12.86 6.92
CA LYS A 354 18.63 11.57 7.63
C LYS A 354 20.01 10.93 7.48
N GLU A 355 20.60 10.62 8.63
CA GLU A 355 21.86 9.88 8.74
C GLU A 355 21.56 8.42 9.10
N PHE A 356 22.11 7.50 8.30
CA PHE A 356 22.09 6.06 8.55
C PHE A 356 23.40 5.63 9.21
N PRO A 357 23.43 4.52 9.96
CA PRO A 357 24.64 4.01 10.60
C PRO A 357 25.80 3.91 9.61
N SER A 358 26.94 4.53 9.94
CA SER A 358 28.12 4.53 9.08
C SER A 358 28.83 3.18 9.11
N ILE A 359 29.61 2.84 8.07
CA ILE A 359 30.40 1.59 8.00
C ILE A 359 31.36 1.43 9.20
N THR A 360 31.70 2.53 9.88
CA THR A 360 32.63 2.59 11.00
C THR A 360 31.99 2.43 12.38
N GLU A 361 30.66 2.39 12.47
CA GLU A 361 29.94 2.25 13.75
C GLU A 361 29.34 0.84 13.87
N PRO A 362 29.67 0.06 14.92
CA PRO A 362 29.05 -1.25 15.14
C PRO A 362 27.57 -1.10 15.47
N LEU A 363 26.73 -2.03 14.99
CA LEU A 363 25.27 -2.02 15.17
C LEU A 363 24.88 -2.26 16.65
N PHE A 364 25.77 -2.90 17.43
CA PHE A 364 25.60 -3.21 18.85
C PHE A 364 26.78 -2.72 19.70
N PRO A 365 26.73 -1.50 20.26
CA PRO A 365 27.82 -0.94 21.09
C PRO A 365 28.06 -1.67 22.43
N GLN A 366 27.09 -2.47 22.90
CA GLN A 366 27.03 -2.96 24.29
C GLN A 366 27.62 -4.36 24.54
N LEU A 367 28.16 -5.05 23.53
CA LEU A 367 28.68 -6.41 23.69
C LEU A 367 30.15 -6.51 24.14
N ILE A 368 30.78 -5.40 24.52
CA ILE A 368 32.18 -5.37 24.98
C ILE A 368 32.31 -5.15 26.52
N GLU A 369 31.26 -4.77 27.24
CA GLU A 369 31.37 -4.38 28.67
C GLU A 369 30.61 -5.24 29.70
N SER A 370 30.15 -6.44 29.34
CA SER A 370 29.53 -7.34 30.34
C SER A 370 30.04 -8.78 30.25
N LEU A 371 31.35 -8.93 30.41
CA LEU A 371 32.00 -10.15 30.89
C LEU A 371 32.75 -9.76 32.17
N ASP A 372 32.03 -9.65 33.28
CA ASP A 372 32.52 -9.88 34.66
C ASP A 372 31.54 -9.30 35.69
N SER A 373 30.58 -10.11 36.13
CA SER A 373 30.16 -10.21 37.53
C SER A 373 29.03 -11.23 37.66
N ASN A 374 29.41 -12.43 38.09
CA ASN A 374 28.50 -13.38 38.72
C ASN A 374 27.97 -12.76 40.03
N ASP A 375 26.66 -12.73 40.22
CA ASP A 375 26.05 -13.46 41.34
C ASP A 375 24.51 -13.59 41.25
N HIS A 376 24.06 -14.85 41.37
CA HIS A 376 22.86 -15.35 42.06
C HIS A 376 21.55 -14.53 42.05
N LYS A 377 20.34 -15.03 41.70
CA LYS A 377 19.78 -16.35 41.34
C LYS A 377 18.34 -16.10 40.83
N PRO A 378 17.70 -17.09 40.16
CA PRO A 378 16.34 -17.01 39.63
C PRO A 378 15.28 -17.32 40.69
N THR A 379 14.07 -16.78 40.54
CA THR A 379 12.86 -17.32 41.17
C THR A 379 11.75 -17.45 40.13
N HIS A 380 11.46 -18.69 39.76
CA HIS A 380 10.22 -19.09 39.09
C HIS A 380 9.06 -19.15 40.10
N TYR A 381 7.84 -18.97 39.59
CA TYR A 381 6.53 -19.25 40.21
C TYR A 381 6.12 -18.41 41.42
N ASN A 382 5.22 -17.45 41.18
CA ASN A 382 3.90 -17.43 41.83
C ASN A 382 2.96 -16.35 41.24
N LYS A 383 1.70 -16.77 41.03
CA LYS A 383 0.48 -16.02 40.62
C LYS A 383 0.37 -15.72 39.10
N ARG A 384 -0.52 -16.27 38.28
CA ARG A 384 -1.90 -16.80 38.48
C ARG A 384 -2.70 -16.00 39.50
N ASP A 385 -3.00 -14.76 39.12
CA ASP A 385 -4.29 -14.07 39.32
C ASP A 385 -4.08 -12.58 39.07
N SER A 386 -4.41 -12.11 37.86
CA SER A 386 -4.73 -10.70 37.58
C SER A 386 -5.13 -10.51 36.11
N GLN A 387 -6.15 -11.24 35.66
CA GLN A 387 -6.87 -10.88 34.42
C GLN A 387 -8.09 -9.98 34.68
N ASP A 388 -8.36 -9.60 35.94
CA ASP A 388 -9.51 -8.74 36.32
C ASP A 388 -9.15 -7.31 36.74
N ARG A 389 -8.07 -6.71 36.22
CA ARG A 389 -7.69 -5.32 36.56
C ARG A 389 -7.26 -4.43 35.39
N LYS A 390 -8.02 -4.45 34.29
CA LYS A 390 -7.94 -3.37 33.29
C LYS A 390 -9.32 -2.80 33.03
N ASN A 391 -9.75 -1.93 33.93
CA ASN A 391 -10.71 -0.84 33.72
C ASN A 391 -10.84 -0.01 35.01
N ILE A 392 -9.71 0.30 35.66
CA ILE A 392 -9.68 1.33 36.70
C ILE A 392 -9.09 2.55 36.02
N ILE A 393 -9.97 3.42 35.51
CA ILE A 393 -9.58 4.76 35.06
C ILE A 393 -8.89 5.43 36.24
N ASN A 394 -7.61 5.76 36.09
CA ASN A 394 -6.86 6.48 37.12
C ASN A 394 -7.37 7.93 37.17
N PHE A 395 -8.41 8.13 37.98
CA PHE A 395 -9.14 9.39 38.05
C PHE A 395 -8.23 10.57 38.44
N ASP A 396 -7.23 10.32 39.28
CA ASP A 396 -6.26 11.34 39.72
C ASP A 396 -5.32 11.79 38.59
N GLU A 397 -4.88 10.86 37.75
CA GLU A 397 -4.04 11.17 36.60
C GLU A 397 -4.82 11.91 35.52
N MET A 398 -6.05 11.47 35.25
CA MET A 398 -6.96 12.14 34.33
C MET A 398 -7.30 13.57 34.78
N LEU A 399 -7.47 13.81 36.08
CA LEU A 399 -7.69 15.16 36.63
C LEU A 399 -6.47 16.07 36.49
N LYS A 400 -5.25 15.54 36.62
CA LYS A 400 -4.00 16.29 36.35
C LYS A 400 -3.93 16.70 34.88
N GLU A 401 -4.19 15.78 33.96
CA GLU A 401 -4.21 16.09 32.53
C GLU A 401 -5.27 17.14 32.17
N ASN A 402 -6.47 17.05 32.76
CA ASN A 402 -7.54 18.03 32.55
C ASN A 402 -7.12 19.44 32.99
N ARG A 403 -6.38 19.53 34.10
CA ARG A 403 -5.84 20.81 34.59
C ARG A 403 -4.84 21.42 33.62
N ASP A 404 -3.96 20.60 33.05
CA ASP A 404 -3.00 21.05 32.05
C ASP A 404 -3.68 21.52 30.76
N LEU A 405 -4.74 20.81 30.32
CA LEU A 405 -5.55 21.22 29.18
C LEU A 405 -6.23 22.58 29.40
N ALA A 406 -6.82 22.80 30.57
CA ALA A 406 -7.44 24.07 30.93
C ALA A 406 -6.42 25.22 30.95
N LYS A 407 -5.20 24.97 31.43
CA LYS A 407 -4.10 25.95 31.41
C LYS A 407 -3.69 26.31 29.98
N ARG A 408 -3.42 25.31 29.13
CA ARG A 408 -3.04 25.51 27.72
C ARG A 408 -4.12 26.22 26.91
N TRP A 409 -5.40 25.94 27.20
CA TRP A 409 -6.51 26.63 26.54
C TRP A 409 -6.54 28.12 26.88
N LYS A 410 -6.27 28.50 28.14
CA LYS A 410 -6.13 29.92 28.54
C LYS A 410 -4.98 30.60 27.81
N GLU A 411 -3.85 29.93 27.65
CA GLU A 411 -2.71 30.43 26.87
C GLU A 411 -3.05 30.58 25.38
N LYS A 412 -3.81 29.65 24.79
CA LYS A 412 -4.21 29.70 23.38
C LYS A 412 -5.06 30.93 23.04
N ARG A 413 -5.83 31.47 24.00
CA ARG A 413 -6.68 32.66 23.81
C ARG A 413 -5.89 33.96 23.58
N THR A 414 -4.61 34.01 23.92
CA THR A 414 -3.77 35.18 23.63
C THR A 414 -3.22 35.17 22.20
N ASN A 415 -3.35 34.05 21.47
CA ASN A 415 -2.82 33.90 20.13
C ASN A 415 -3.70 34.60 19.08
N ASN A 416 -3.09 35.47 18.27
CA ASN A 416 -3.78 36.22 17.23
C ASN A 416 -4.40 35.32 16.14
N ARG A 417 -3.77 34.17 15.81
CA ARG A 417 -4.33 33.19 14.87
C ARG A 417 -5.62 32.56 15.41
N TYR A 418 -5.66 32.27 16.71
CA TYR A 418 -6.85 31.73 17.36
C TYR A 418 -7.99 32.76 17.37
N ASN A 419 -7.69 34.02 17.66
CA ASN A 419 -8.70 35.09 17.66
C ASN A 419 -9.30 35.34 16.27
N LYS A 420 -8.48 35.31 15.20
CA LYS A 420 -8.98 35.36 13.81
C LYS A 420 -9.89 34.18 13.45
N MET A 421 -9.56 32.98 13.91
CA MET A 421 -10.42 31.81 13.71
C MET A 421 -11.73 31.94 14.51
N MET A 422 -11.67 32.47 15.73
CA MET A 422 -12.84 32.68 16.57
C MET A 422 -13.81 33.69 15.97
N SER A 423 -13.34 34.79 15.38
CA SER A 423 -14.24 35.77 14.74
C SER A 423 -15.02 35.16 13.56
N VAL A 424 -14.43 34.23 12.80
CA VAL A 424 -15.15 33.49 11.76
C VAL A 424 -16.23 32.60 12.36
N ARG A 425 -15.95 31.93 13.48
CA ARG A 425 -16.91 31.06 14.17
C ARG A 425 -18.08 31.82 14.78
N GLU A 426 -17.83 33.04 15.26
CA GLU A 426 -18.85 33.95 15.79
C GLU A 426 -19.88 34.39 14.74
N ASN A 427 -19.50 34.37 13.45
CA ASN A 427 -20.38 34.72 12.35
C ASN A 427 -21.34 33.58 11.95
N LEU A 428 -21.12 32.35 12.42
CA LEU A 428 -21.98 31.20 12.10
C LEU A 428 -23.32 31.29 12.84
N PRO A 429 -24.45 30.89 12.22
CA PRO A 429 -25.76 30.97 12.86
C PRO A 429 -25.86 30.18 14.19
N ALA A 430 -25.21 29.03 14.28
CA ALA A 430 -25.14 28.23 15.51
C ALA A 430 -24.60 29.00 16.73
N TRP A 431 -23.76 30.02 16.51
CA TRP A 431 -23.16 30.81 17.59
C TRP A 431 -24.20 31.58 18.39
N GLN A 432 -25.23 32.11 17.72
CA GLN A 432 -26.30 32.87 18.37
C GLN A 432 -27.10 32.00 19.35
N LYS A 433 -27.20 30.69 19.07
CA LYS A 433 -27.91 29.70 19.90
C LYS A 433 -27.03 28.98 20.91
N ARG A 434 -25.74 29.32 21.01
CA ARG A 434 -24.80 28.66 21.91
C ARG A 434 -25.28 28.58 23.36
N ALA A 435 -25.78 29.68 23.91
CA ALA A 435 -26.23 29.74 25.31
C ALA A 435 -27.46 28.86 25.53
N ASP A 436 -28.42 28.89 24.59
CA ASP A 436 -29.64 28.09 24.62
C ASP A 436 -29.31 26.59 24.57
N ILE A 437 -28.39 26.19 23.68
CA ILE A 437 -27.92 24.81 23.54
C ILE A 437 -27.29 24.31 24.85
N LEU A 438 -26.35 25.06 25.43
CA LEU A 438 -25.69 24.67 26.68
C LEU A 438 -26.68 24.60 27.86
N ASN A 439 -27.66 25.50 27.91
CA ASN A 439 -28.70 25.49 28.93
C ASN A 439 -29.65 24.30 28.79
N ALA A 440 -30.01 23.92 27.57
CA ALA A 440 -30.84 22.74 27.31
C ALA A 440 -30.11 21.44 27.71
N MET A 441 -28.82 21.31 27.37
CA MET A 441 -27.99 20.16 27.77
C MET A 441 -27.87 20.01 29.30
N LYS A 442 -27.90 21.11 30.05
CA LYS A 442 -27.88 21.10 31.52
C LYS A 442 -29.21 20.61 32.11
N LYS A 443 -30.34 20.97 31.49
CA LYS A 443 -31.70 20.67 31.97
C LYS A 443 -32.18 19.28 31.54
N SER A 444 -31.85 18.85 30.33
CA SER A 444 -32.36 17.62 29.73
C SER A 444 -31.24 16.65 29.41
N GLN A 445 -31.50 15.35 29.57
CA GLN A 445 -30.51 14.31 29.31
C GLN A 445 -30.30 14.09 27.80
N VAL A 446 -31.39 14.21 27.04
CA VAL A 446 -31.39 14.14 25.58
C VAL A 446 -31.92 15.46 25.03
N ILE A 447 -31.31 15.95 23.96
CA ILE A 447 -31.80 17.10 23.20
C ILE A 447 -31.71 16.83 21.70
N VAL A 448 -32.59 17.44 20.93
CA VAL A 448 -32.52 17.43 19.46
C VAL A 448 -32.15 18.84 18.99
N ILE A 449 -31.17 18.95 18.11
CA ILE A 449 -30.74 20.20 17.49
C ILE A 449 -31.06 20.09 16.00
N SER A 450 -31.98 20.91 15.52
CA SER A 450 -32.31 21.05 14.11
C SER A 450 -31.67 22.32 13.54
N GLY A 451 -31.41 22.31 12.25
CA GLY A 451 -31.00 23.50 11.50
C GLY A 451 -30.45 23.12 10.15
N GLU A 452 -30.52 23.99 9.17
CA GLU A 452 -30.14 23.68 7.79
C GLU A 452 -28.64 23.32 7.64
N THR A 453 -28.27 22.77 6.49
CA THR A 453 -26.86 22.54 6.15
C THR A 453 -26.10 23.88 6.16
N GLY A 454 -24.84 23.87 6.61
CA GLY A 454 -24.03 25.09 6.71
C GLY A 454 -24.28 26.00 7.93
N CYS A 455 -25.29 25.73 8.77
CA CYS A 455 -25.52 26.54 9.98
C CYS A 455 -24.47 26.34 11.09
N GLY A 456 -23.64 25.30 10.98
CA GLY A 456 -22.47 25.05 11.83
C GLY A 456 -22.65 23.97 12.92
N LYS A 457 -23.75 23.21 12.95
CA LYS A 457 -24.04 22.15 13.96
C LYS A 457 -22.85 21.23 14.25
N SER A 458 -22.44 20.47 13.23
CA SER A 458 -21.40 19.42 13.28
C SER A 458 -20.05 19.92 13.80
N THR A 459 -19.70 21.17 13.49
CA THR A 459 -18.42 21.75 13.89
C THR A 459 -18.48 22.48 15.22
N GLN A 460 -19.59 23.15 15.52
CA GLN A 460 -19.66 24.10 16.62
C GLN A 460 -20.21 23.49 17.91
N VAL A 461 -21.24 22.65 17.84
CA VAL A 461 -21.92 22.08 19.02
C VAL A 461 -20.95 21.30 19.91
N PRO A 462 -20.10 20.37 19.39
CA PRO A 462 -19.15 19.66 20.23
C PRO A 462 -18.12 20.61 20.89
N GLN A 463 -17.73 21.66 20.16
CA GLN A 463 -16.80 22.67 20.69
C GLN A 463 -17.44 23.56 21.75
N TYR A 464 -18.75 23.83 21.70
CA TYR A 464 -19.44 24.59 22.75
C TYR A 464 -19.39 23.87 24.09
N ILE A 465 -19.58 22.54 24.08
CA ILE A 465 -19.49 21.69 25.27
C ILE A 465 -18.06 21.74 25.83
N LEU A 466 -17.07 21.52 24.96
CA LEU A 466 -15.66 21.52 25.36
C LEU A 466 -15.21 22.88 25.90
N ASP A 467 -15.60 23.98 25.25
CA ASP A 467 -15.27 25.34 25.68
C ASP A 467 -15.99 25.72 26.98
N ASP A 468 -17.25 25.32 27.20
CA ASP A 468 -17.95 25.57 28.47
C ASP A 468 -17.26 24.83 29.63
N TRP A 469 -16.86 23.58 29.38
CA TRP A 469 -16.08 22.81 30.34
C TRP A 469 -14.73 23.45 30.67
N LEU A 470 -13.93 23.82 29.66
CA LEU A 470 -12.63 24.47 29.86
C LEU A 470 -12.74 25.81 30.59
N ARG A 471 -13.82 26.58 30.36
CA ARG A 471 -14.11 27.83 31.06
C ARG A 471 -14.42 27.61 32.53
N ASN A 472 -15.23 26.59 32.83
CA ASN A 472 -15.73 26.32 34.18
C ASN A 472 -14.85 25.35 34.98
N PHE A 473 -13.78 24.80 34.38
CA PHE A 473 -12.92 23.79 35.00
C PHE A 473 -12.34 24.22 36.35
N SER A 474 -12.06 25.51 36.55
CA SER A 474 -11.57 26.03 37.85
C SER A 474 -12.63 25.94 38.97
N ASN A 475 -13.91 25.92 38.63
CA ASN A 475 -15.03 25.89 39.58
C ASN A 475 -15.63 24.48 39.73
N ASP A 476 -15.68 23.70 38.64
CA ASP A 476 -16.21 22.33 38.63
C ASP A 476 -15.24 21.41 37.85
N PRO A 477 -14.24 20.80 38.51
CA PRO A 477 -13.18 20.03 37.86
C PRO A 477 -13.63 18.61 37.46
N LYS A 478 -14.84 18.47 36.92
CA LYS A 478 -15.35 17.20 36.40
C LYS A 478 -14.63 16.80 35.13
N HIS A 479 -14.64 15.50 34.81
CA HIS A 479 -14.17 15.02 33.52
C HIS A 479 -15.21 15.27 32.43
N VAL A 480 -14.75 15.47 31.19
CA VAL A 480 -15.57 15.53 29.98
C VAL A 480 -14.89 14.75 28.86
N GLU A 481 -15.58 13.74 28.34
CA GLU A 481 -15.26 13.07 27.09
C GLU A 481 -16.48 13.13 26.18
N ILE A 482 -16.27 13.64 24.96
CA ILE A 482 -17.29 13.88 23.94
C ILE A 482 -16.98 12.99 22.74
N VAL A 483 -17.95 12.17 22.35
CA VAL A 483 -17.91 11.38 21.12
C VAL A 483 -18.95 11.94 20.17
N CYS A 484 -18.52 12.32 18.96
CA CYS A 484 -19.41 12.78 17.90
C CYS A 484 -19.37 11.79 16.74
N THR A 485 -20.48 11.15 16.43
CA THR A 485 -20.57 10.23 15.30
C THR A 485 -20.85 10.99 14.00
N GLN A 486 -20.34 10.47 12.91
CA GLN A 486 -20.62 10.90 11.54
C GLN A 486 -21.03 9.70 10.70
N PRO A 487 -21.98 9.85 9.75
CA PRO A 487 -22.42 8.72 8.92
C PRO A 487 -21.32 8.21 7.98
N ARG A 488 -20.40 9.08 7.55
CA ARG A 488 -19.39 8.77 6.53
C ARG A 488 -17.97 8.96 7.06
N ARG A 489 -17.04 8.08 6.68
CA ARG A 489 -15.60 8.17 7.06
C ARG A 489 -14.97 9.50 6.65
N ILE A 490 -15.23 9.96 5.42
CA ILE A 490 -14.72 11.24 4.90
C ILE A 490 -15.25 12.42 5.72
N SER A 491 -16.52 12.37 6.18
CA SER A 491 -17.09 13.41 7.05
C SER A 491 -16.43 13.41 8.44
N ALA A 492 -16.15 12.23 9.02
CA ALA A 492 -15.43 12.12 10.28
C ALA A 492 -14.04 12.74 10.20
N ILE A 493 -13.28 12.43 9.14
CA ILE A 493 -11.94 12.98 8.89
C ILE A 493 -12.03 14.49 8.63
N GLY A 494 -12.85 14.92 7.67
CA GLY A 494 -12.95 16.32 7.27
C GLY A 494 -13.45 17.26 8.36
N VAL A 495 -14.38 16.80 9.22
CA VAL A 495 -14.84 17.59 10.39
C VAL A 495 -13.75 17.62 11.47
N ALA A 496 -13.06 16.50 11.71
CA ALA A 496 -11.95 16.45 12.65
C ALA A 496 -10.79 17.37 12.23
N GLU A 497 -10.39 17.37 10.96
CA GLU A 497 -9.33 18.23 10.39
C GLU A 497 -9.66 19.73 10.52
N ARG A 498 -10.93 20.09 10.28
CA ARG A 498 -11.41 21.48 10.45
C ARG A 498 -11.37 21.96 11.91
N ILE A 499 -11.34 21.06 12.88
CA ILE A 499 -11.36 21.35 14.32
C ILE A 499 -9.99 21.11 14.98
N ARG A 500 -9.17 20.21 14.43
CA ARG A 500 -7.81 19.86 14.84
C ARG A 500 -6.94 19.71 13.59
N LEU A 501 -5.80 20.39 13.58
CA LEU A 501 -4.78 20.26 12.53
C LEU A 501 -3.91 18.98 12.65
N GLU A 502 -4.24 18.00 13.51
CA GLU A 502 -3.43 16.79 13.73
C GLU A 502 -4.29 15.58 14.21
N SER A 503 -4.23 14.47 13.45
CA SER A 503 -4.91 13.18 13.67
C SER A 503 -4.19 12.30 14.72
N LYS A 504 -4.29 12.67 16.00
CA LYS A 504 -3.81 11.82 17.10
C LYS A 504 -4.80 11.79 18.25
N VAL A 505 -5.58 10.71 18.39
CA VAL A 505 -6.28 10.45 19.65
C VAL A 505 -5.22 10.10 20.70
N SER A 506 -5.29 10.75 21.85
CA SER A 506 -4.38 10.55 22.99
C SER A 506 -5.18 10.60 24.28
N SER A 507 -4.58 10.23 25.42
CA SER A 507 -5.21 10.37 26.76
C SER A 507 -5.77 11.78 27.03
N LYS A 508 -5.19 12.79 26.36
CA LYS A 508 -5.56 14.22 26.43
C LYS A 508 -6.70 14.61 25.49
N THR A 509 -7.16 13.71 24.63
CA THR A 509 -8.24 13.99 23.68
C THR A 509 -9.58 13.93 24.40
N ARG A 510 -10.31 15.04 24.40
CA ARG A 510 -11.62 15.18 25.06
C ARG A 510 -12.79 15.24 24.07
N LEU A 511 -12.50 15.37 22.79
CA LEU A 511 -13.46 15.39 21.69
C LEU A 511 -12.95 14.47 20.58
N VAL A 512 -13.74 13.44 20.26
CA VAL A 512 -13.46 12.46 19.22
C VAL A 512 -14.57 12.50 18.18
N PHE A 513 -14.20 12.58 16.90
CA PHE A 513 -15.10 12.32 15.79
C PHE A 513 -14.85 10.90 15.29
N CYS A 514 -15.90 10.11 15.17
CA CYS A 514 -15.80 8.74 14.67
C CYS A 514 -17.01 8.41 13.79
N THR A 515 -16.96 7.27 13.10
CA THR A 515 -18.17 6.76 12.45
C THR A 515 -19.07 6.06 13.46
N THR A 516 -20.36 5.98 13.15
CA THR A 516 -21.35 5.26 13.96
C THR A 516 -20.91 3.82 14.27
N GLY A 517 -20.36 3.10 13.28
CA GLY A 517 -19.83 1.74 13.46
C GLY A 517 -18.70 1.62 14.49
N ILE A 518 -17.82 2.62 14.60
CA ILE A 518 -16.75 2.61 15.61
C ILE A 518 -17.31 2.77 17.03
N LEU A 519 -18.34 3.61 17.21
CA LEU A 519 -19.01 3.74 18.50
C LEU A 519 -19.77 2.46 18.87
N LEU A 520 -20.43 1.81 17.90
CA LEU A 520 -21.09 0.52 18.10
C LEU A 520 -20.11 -0.57 18.55
N ARG A 521 -18.92 -0.66 17.93
CA ARG A 521 -17.86 -1.57 18.40
C ARG A 521 -17.38 -1.22 19.81
N ARG A 522 -17.26 0.06 20.16
CA ARG A 522 -16.91 0.47 21.53
C ARG A 522 -17.98 0.04 22.55
N LEU A 523 -19.26 0.08 22.18
CA LEU A 523 -20.38 -0.40 23.01
C LEU A 523 -20.36 -1.92 23.21
N GLU A 524 -19.71 -2.69 22.34
CA GLU A 524 -19.54 -4.14 22.53
C GLU A 524 -18.60 -4.44 23.71
N TYR A 525 -17.49 -3.71 23.82
CA TYR A 525 -16.48 -3.90 24.88
C TYR A 525 -16.72 -3.07 26.14
N ASP A 526 -17.30 -1.86 26.00
CA ASP A 526 -17.74 -0.99 27.10
C ASP A 526 -19.23 -0.63 26.92
N PRO A 527 -20.15 -1.54 27.33
CA PRO A 527 -21.59 -1.36 27.13
C PRO A 527 -22.18 -0.14 27.85
N GLN A 528 -21.49 0.38 28.87
CA GLN A 528 -21.94 1.54 29.63
C GLN A 528 -21.30 2.85 29.16
N LEU A 529 -20.33 2.81 28.25
CA LEU A 529 -19.51 3.96 27.85
C LEU A 529 -19.02 4.73 29.08
N SER A 530 -18.40 4.02 30.02
CA SER A 530 -18.14 4.46 31.39
C SER A 530 -17.40 5.81 31.48
N SER A 531 -16.45 6.08 30.59
CA SER A 531 -15.69 7.34 30.52
C SER A 531 -16.41 8.45 29.75
N VAL A 532 -17.32 8.11 28.82
CA VAL A 532 -17.98 9.06 27.94
C VAL A 532 -19.07 9.82 28.68
N THR A 533 -19.03 11.14 28.54
CA THR A 533 -19.98 12.06 29.19
C THR A 533 -21.03 12.58 28.22
N HIS A 534 -20.67 12.75 26.94
CA HIS A 534 -21.54 13.26 25.90
C HIS A 534 -21.40 12.40 24.64
N VAL A 535 -22.52 11.92 24.12
CA VAL A 535 -22.61 11.29 22.81
C VAL A 535 -23.41 12.21 21.90
N ILE A 536 -22.82 12.60 20.78
CA ILE A 536 -23.46 13.41 19.76
C ILE A 536 -23.65 12.50 18.54
N VAL A 537 -24.90 12.32 18.13
CA VAL A 537 -25.24 11.60 16.91
C VAL A 537 -25.56 12.63 15.84
N ASP A 538 -24.63 12.83 14.92
CA ASP A 538 -24.81 13.77 13.81
C ASP A 538 -25.50 13.13 12.62
N GLU A 539 -26.15 13.98 11.83
CA GLU A 539 -26.86 13.60 10.60
C GLU A 539 -27.85 12.45 10.77
N VAL A 540 -28.60 12.44 11.90
CA VAL A 540 -29.63 11.41 12.17
C VAL A 540 -30.72 11.36 11.08
N HIS A 541 -30.85 12.43 10.31
CA HIS A 541 -31.76 12.54 9.19
C HIS A 541 -31.42 11.64 7.99
N GLU A 542 -30.18 11.13 7.88
CA GLU A 542 -29.80 10.18 6.82
C GLU A 542 -30.44 8.79 7.03
N ARG A 543 -30.96 8.49 8.23
CA ARG A 543 -31.66 7.23 8.56
C ARG A 543 -30.87 5.96 8.18
N SER A 544 -29.55 5.96 8.39
CA SER A 544 -28.74 4.76 8.18
C SER A 544 -29.10 3.68 9.20
N GLU A 545 -28.95 2.41 8.81
CA GLU A 545 -29.25 1.25 9.67
C GLU A 545 -28.42 1.29 10.96
N GLU A 546 -27.14 1.65 10.87
CA GLU A 546 -26.26 1.75 12.04
C GLU A 546 -26.65 2.90 12.96
N SER A 547 -27.09 4.03 12.40
CA SER A 547 -27.52 5.20 13.17
C SER A 547 -28.79 4.87 13.95
N ASP A 548 -29.79 4.29 13.29
CA ASP A 548 -31.03 3.88 13.93
C ASP A 548 -30.78 2.81 15.01
N PHE A 549 -29.86 1.87 14.77
CA PHE A 549 -29.47 0.88 15.77
C PHE A 549 -28.72 1.51 16.96
N LEU A 550 -27.83 2.47 16.72
CA LEU A 550 -27.18 3.23 17.78
C LEU A 550 -28.21 3.99 18.64
N LEU A 551 -29.20 4.64 18.02
CA LEU A 551 -30.25 5.35 18.74
C LEU A 551 -31.06 4.41 19.66
N LEU A 552 -31.32 3.19 19.20
CA LEU A 552 -31.98 2.16 20.01
C LEU A 552 -31.17 1.81 21.26
N ILE A 553 -29.87 1.57 21.11
CA ILE A 553 -28.97 1.27 22.23
C ILE A 553 -28.88 2.47 23.19
N LEU A 554 -28.70 3.68 22.65
CA LEU A 554 -28.59 4.89 23.47
C LEU A 554 -29.87 5.15 24.28
N ARG A 555 -31.05 4.89 23.71
CA ARG A 555 -32.34 5.03 24.40
C ARG A 555 -32.47 4.12 25.63
N ASP A 556 -31.87 2.93 25.58
CA ASP A 556 -31.83 2.06 26.75
C ASP A 556 -30.69 2.42 27.70
N LEU A 557 -29.55 2.86 27.19
CA LEU A 557 -28.40 3.27 27.99
C LEU A 557 -28.70 4.49 28.88
N ILE A 558 -29.43 5.49 28.38
CA ILE A 558 -29.81 6.69 29.18
C ILE A 558 -30.72 6.35 30.38
N LYS A 559 -31.41 5.20 30.35
CA LYS A 559 -32.19 4.74 31.50
C LYS A 559 -31.29 4.33 32.66
N VAL A 560 -30.11 3.79 32.36
CA VAL A 560 -29.10 3.32 33.31
C VAL A 560 -28.11 4.44 33.68
N ARG A 561 -27.52 5.10 32.68
CA ARG A 561 -26.51 6.16 32.85
C ARG A 561 -27.16 7.54 32.87
N LYS A 562 -27.59 8.00 34.06
CA LYS A 562 -28.23 9.33 34.24
C LYS A 562 -27.27 10.52 34.08
N ASP A 563 -25.97 10.25 34.12
CA ASP A 563 -24.89 11.19 33.89
C ASP A 563 -24.58 11.41 32.40
N LEU A 564 -24.88 10.44 31.54
CA LEU A 564 -24.65 10.52 30.09
C LEU A 564 -25.63 11.48 29.42
N ARG A 565 -25.11 12.41 28.62
CA ARG A 565 -25.89 13.32 27.77
C ARG A 565 -25.87 12.86 26.32
N VAL A 566 -27.03 12.86 25.66
CA VAL A 566 -27.17 12.50 24.24
C VAL A 566 -27.68 13.71 23.46
N ILE A 567 -27.03 14.01 22.35
CA ILE A 567 -27.38 15.14 21.49
C ILE A 567 -27.59 14.62 20.07
N LEU A 568 -28.80 14.81 19.54
CA LEU A 568 -29.15 14.41 18.18
C LEU A 568 -29.08 15.65 17.29
N MET A 569 -28.32 15.62 16.21
CA MET A 569 -28.22 16.73 15.27
C MET A 569 -28.82 16.33 13.93
N SER A 570 -29.78 17.13 13.45
CA SER A 570 -30.51 16.90 12.19
C SER A 570 -30.43 18.12 11.29
N ALA A 571 -30.22 17.90 10.00
CA ALA A 571 -30.28 18.96 8.99
C ALA A 571 -31.71 19.30 8.54
N THR A 572 -32.69 18.41 8.79
CA THR A 572 -34.05 18.49 8.23
C THR A 572 -35.12 18.76 9.29
N LEU A 573 -36.30 19.21 8.84
CA LEU A 573 -37.48 19.58 9.65
C LEU A 573 -38.09 18.42 10.45
N ASN A 574 -37.70 17.16 10.23
CA ASN A 574 -38.24 15.99 10.94
C ASN A 574 -37.65 15.81 12.36
N ALA A 575 -37.33 16.90 13.04
CA ALA A 575 -36.78 16.89 14.39
C ALA A 575 -37.79 16.33 15.41
N ASP A 576 -39.08 16.55 15.18
CA ASP A 576 -40.17 16.09 16.04
C ASP A 576 -40.23 14.56 16.12
N LEU A 577 -39.93 13.85 15.03
CA LEU A 577 -39.88 12.38 15.03
C LEU A 577 -38.85 11.85 16.05
N PHE A 578 -37.68 12.48 16.13
CA PHE A 578 -36.63 12.09 17.08
C PHE A 578 -36.96 12.55 18.49
N SER A 579 -37.64 13.69 18.64
CA SER A 579 -38.18 14.14 19.92
C SER A 579 -39.14 13.12 20.50
N ASP A 580 -40.13 12.69 19.73
CA ASP A 580 -41.15 11.72 20.12
C ASP A 580 -40.53 10.37 20.48
N TYR A 581 -39.54 9.92 19.70
CA TYR A 581 -38.86 8.65 19.94
C TYR A 581 -38.11 8.60 21.30
N PHE A 582 -37.63 9.76 21.79
CA PHE A 582 -36.95 9.92 23.07
C PHE A 582 -37.85 10.54 24.17
N ASP A 583 -39.16 10.33 24.09
CA ASP A 583 -40.15 10.78 25.08
C ASP A 583 -40.36 12.31 25.14
N ASN A 584 -40.53 12.96 23.97
CA ASN A 584 -40.80 14.40 23.82
C ASN A 584 -39.69 15.31 24.39
N VAL A 585 -38.45 15.05 24.01
CA VAL A 585 -37.28 15.83 24.43
C VAL A 585 -37.23 17.21 23.78
N PRO A 586 -36.55 18.21 24.37
CA PRO A 586 -36.52 19.55 23.79
C PRO A 586 -35.83 19.56 22.42
N VAL A 587 -36.49 20.23 21.46
CA VAL A 587 -35.97 20.53 20.13
C VAL A 587 -35.49 21.97 20.08
N LEU A 588 -34.25 22.18 19.63
CA LEU A 588 -33.64 23.49 19.43
C LEU A 588 -33.39 23.72 17.94
N GLU A 589 -34.00 24.76 17.40
CA GLU A 589 -33.82 25.15 16.01
C GLU A 589 -32.75 26.23 15.87
N ILE A 590 -31.75 25.95 15.02
CA ILE A 590 -30.72 26.89 14.62
C ILE A 590 -31.14 27.48 13.26
N PRO A 591 -31.36 28.80 13.16
CA PRO A 591 -31.77 29.42 11.92
C PRO A 591 -30.68 29.25 10.85
N GLY A 592 -31.10 28.95 9.62
CA GLY A 592 -30.22 28.91 8.46
C GLY A 592 -29.85 30.30 7.96
N ARG A 593 -28.73 30.38 7.23
CA ARG A 593 -28.40 31.49 6.33
C ARG A 593 -28.19 30.90 4.94
N THR A 594 -29.27 30.47 4.31
CA THR A 594 -29.22 30.13 2.89
C THR A 594 -29.34 31.41 2.07
N PHE A 595 -28.54 31.50 1.01
CA PHE A 595 -28.79 32.47 -0.04
C PHE A 595 -29.92 31.92 -0.91
N PRO A 596 -30.75 32.77 -1.55
CA PRO A 596 -31.76 32.29 -2.46
C PRO A 596 -31.10 31.47 -3.58
N VAL A 597 -31.57 30.24 -3.78
CA VAL A 597 -31.10 29.34 -4.84
C VAL A 597 -32.19 29.27 -5.90
N GLU A 598 -31.88 29.76 -7.10
CA GLU A 598 -32.74 29.62 -8.27
C GLU A 598 -32.71 28.16 -8.75
N GLN A 599 -33.88 27.61 -9.04
CA GLN A 599 -34.04 26.23 -9.50
C GLN A 599 -34.43 26.25 -10.97
N VAL A 600 -33.70 25.51 -11.79
CA VAL A 600 -33.95 25.36 -13.23
C VAL A 600 -34.22 23.88 -13.48
N PHE A 601 -35.36 23.57 -14.11
CA PHE A 601 -35.76 22.18 -14.40
C PHE A 601 -35.29 21.72 -15.79
N LEU A 602 -35.50 20.45 -16.09
CA LEU A 602 -34.99 19.80 -17.31
C LEU A 602 -35.48 20.48 -18.59
N GLU A 603 -36.77 20.82 -18.61
CA GLU A 603 -37.43 21.52 -19.70
C GLU A 603 -36.83 22.91 -19.92
N GLU A 604 -36.58 23.66 -18.84
CA GLU A 604 -36.04 25.02 -18.92
C GLU A 604 -34.58 25.00 -19.36
N ILE A 605 -33.76 24.12 -18.80
CA ILE A 605 -32.34 24.07 -19.14
C ILE A 605 -32.11 23.63 -20.59
N MET A 606 -32.91 22.68 -21.10
CA MET A 606 -32.85 22.29 -22.51
C MET A 606 -33.24 23.45 -23.44
N ASP A 607 -34.24 24.23 -23.03
CA ASP A 607 -34.74 25.35 -23.81
C ASP A 607 -33.74 26.51 -23.85
N ILE A 608 -33.19 26.87 -22.69
CA ILE A 608 -32.20 27.95 -22.53
C ILE A 608 -30.91 27.60 -23.29
N THR A 609 -30.45 26.35 -23.17
CA THR A 609 -29.21 25.91 -23.81
C THR A 609 -29.37 25.51 -25.28
N ASN A 610 -30.60 25.50 -25.81
CA ASN A 610 -30.95 25.00 -27.14
C ASN A 610 -30.33 23.62 -27.43
N TYR A 611 -30.34 22.73 -26.44
CA TYR A 611 -29.77 21.39 -26.59
C TYR A 611 -30.51 20.60 -27.68
N ILE A 612 -29.79 19.83 -28.48
CA ILE A 612 -30.35 18.96 -29.52
C ILE A 612 -29.99 17.52 -29.18
N LEU A 613 -31.00 16.68 -28.94
CA LEU A 613 -30.81 15.26 -28.70
C LEU A 613 -30.74 14.51 -30.04
N GLU A 614 -29.67 13.74 -30.26
CA GLU A 614 -29.57 12.87 -31.42
C GLU A 614 -30.56 11.70 -31.34
N GLU A 615 -31.42 11.54 -32.34
CA GLU A 615 -32.52 10.55 -32.35
C GLU A 615 -32.05 9.08 -32.23
N ASN A 616 -30.83 8.79 -32.65
CA ASN A 616 -30.21 7.45 -32.57
C ASN A 616 -29.05 7.41 -31.57
N GLY A 617 -28.91 8.46 -30.75
CA GLY A 617 -27.84 8.59 -29.77
C GLY A 617 -27.99 7.59 -28.61
N PRO A 618 -26.93 7.43 -27.79
CA PRO A 618 -26.91 6.50 -26.66
C PRO A 618 -27.92 6.84 -25.55
N TYR A 619 -28.37 8.10 -25.50
CA TYR A 619 -29.31 8.67 -24.52
C TYR A 619 -30.74 8.85 -25.05
N ALA A 620 -31.01 8.43 -26.30
CA ALA A 620 -32.35 8.46 -26.88
C ALA A 620 -33.02 7.08 -26.80
N ARG A 621 -34.35 7.08 -26.61
CA ARG A 621 -35.16 5.87 -26.63
C ARG A 621 -35.13 5.25 -28.03
N LYS A 622 -34.91 3.94 -28.11
CA LYS A 622 -34.96 3.21 -29.38
C LYS A 622 -36.40 3.11 -29.88
N LEU A 623 -36.76 3.95 -30.85
CA LEU A 623 -38.03 3.85 -31.55
C LEU A 623 -38.02 2.68 -32.55
N LYS A 624 -39.11 1.91 -32.60
CA LYS A 624 -39.32 0.92 -33.67
C LYS A 624 -39.48 1.67 -35.00
N LYS A 625 -38.96 1.11 -36.11
CA LYS A 625 -38.99 1.75 -37.44
C LYS A 625 -40.37 2.27 -37.83
N ASP A 626 -41.44 1.55 -37.52
CA ASP A 626 -42.82 1.94 -37.83
C ASP A 626 -43.26 3.21 -37.08
N LYS A 627 -42.78 3.41 -35.84
CA LYS A 627 -43.11 4.59 -35.03
C LYS A 627 -42.30 5.83 -35.40
N LYS A 628 -41.26 5.71 -36.22
CA LYS A 628 -40.40 6.84 -36.61
C LYS A 628 -41.12 7.74 -37.63
N ALA A 629 -41.77 7.13 -38.62
CA ALA A 629 -42.64 7.84 -39.56
C ALA A 629 -43.82 8.50 -38.84
N ASP A 630 -44.41 7.79 -37.86
CA ASP A 630 -45.47 8.35 -37.01
C ASP A 630 -44.98 9.56 -36.19
N LEU A 631 -43.74 9.54 -35.71
CA LEU A 631 -43.17 10.64 -34.92
C LEU A 631 -42.95 11.90 -35.76
N GLU A 632 -42.42 11.77 -36.98
CA GLU A 632 -42.22 12.90 -37.91
C GLU A 632 -43.58 13.52 -38.30
N ILE A 633 -44.57 12.68 -38.59
CA ILE A 633 -45.95 13.11 -38.86
C ILE A 633 -46.58 13.74 -37.60
N GLU A 634 -46.34 13.21 -36.41
CA GLU A 634 -46.88 13.73 -35.15
C GLU A 634 -46.23 15.08 -34.77
N ILE A 635 -44.94 15.29 -35.06
CA ILE A 635 -44.27 16.59 -34.91
C ILE A 635 -44.87 17.62 -35.88
N GLU A 636 -45.07 17.26 -37.15
CA GLU A 636 -45.65 18.15 -38.16
C GLU A 636 -47.14 18.47 -37.93
N THR A 637 -47.90 17.53 -37.35
CA THR A 637 -49.33 17.71 -37.04
C THR A 637 -49.61 18.22 -35.61
N SER A 638 -48.56 18.40 -34.80
CA SER A 638 -48.67 18.74 -33.38
C SER A 638 -49.30 20.11 -33.12
N ASP A 639 -49.14 21.08 -34.03
CA ASP A 639 -49.70 22.43 -33.93
C ASP A 639 -51.23 22.46 -33.90
N VAL A 640 -51.88 21.49 -34.56
CA VAL A 640 -53.35 21.43 -34.67
C VAL A 640 -53.97 20.64 -33.50
N ARG A 641 -53.19 19.75 -32.87
CA ARG A 641 -53.67 18.84 -31.81
C ARG A 641 -53.38 19.34 -30.39
N SER A 642 -52.33 20.13 -30.20
CA SER A 642 -51.98 20.71 -28.90
C SER A 642 -52.99 21.75 -28.42
N GLU A 643 -53.52 22.58 -29.33
CA GLU A 643 -54.61 23.55 -29.02
C GLU A 643 -55.94 22.87 -28.67
N ALA A 644 -56.12 21.60 -29.05
CA ALA A 644 -57.37 20.84 -28.83
C ALA A 644 -57.31 19.87 -27.63
N SER A 645 -56.15 19.66 -27.01
CA SER A 645 -55.97 18.71 -25.91
C SER A 645 -55.87 19.43 -24.56
N GLU A 646 -56.66 19.01 -23.57
CA GLU A 646 -56.45 19.44 -22.19
C GLU A 646 -55.07 18.98 -21.69
N PRO A 647 -54.36 19.80 -20.87
CA PRO A 647 -53.08 19.42 -20.32
C PRO A 647 -53.21 18.19 -19.42
N PRO A 648 -52.32 17.19 -19.55
CA PRO A 648 -52.40 15.95 -18.78
C PRO A 648 -52.22 16.19 -17.29
N LYS A 649 -52.95 15.45 -16.45
CA LYS A 649 -52.85 15.51 -14.98
C LYS A 649 -51.41 15.31 -14.50
N ILE A 650 -50.96 16.16 -13.57
CA ILE A 650 -49.59 16.16 -12.99
C ILE A 650 -49.17 14.78 -12.45
N SER A 651 -50.13 13.95 -12.01
CA SER A 651 -49.86 12.59 -11.53
C SER A 651 -49.30 11.63 -12.58
N ILE A 652 -49.47 11.93 -13.88
CA ILE A 652 -48.95 11.12 -14.98
C ILE A 652 -47.50 11.53 -15.23
N ARG A 653 -46.57 10.58 -15.13
CA ARG A 653 -45.14 10.80 -15.42
C ARG A 653 -44.90 11.11 -16.90
N ASP A 654 -43.93 11.98 -17.17
CA ASP A 654 -43.63 12.45 -18.54
C ASP A 654 -43.23 11.32 -19.48
N GLU A 655 -42.63 10.24 -18.95
CA GLU A 655 -42.26 9.04 -19.71
C GLU A 655 -43.44 8.36 -20.42
N ASN A 656 -44.66 8.56 -19.92
CA ASN A 656 -45.89 7.95 -20.41
C ASN A 656 -46.74 8.89 -21.27
N LEU A 657 -46.28 10.12 -21.51
CA LEU A 657 -47.00 11.10 -22.32
C LEU A 657 -46.75 10.90 -23.82
N THR A 658 -47.76 11.21 -24.62
CA THR A 658 -47.56 11.40 -26.07
C THR A 658 -46.93 12.77 -26.35
N LEU A 659 -46.33 12.95 -27.52
CA LEU A 659 -45.70 14.23 -27.88
C LEU A 659 -46.71 15.40 -27.80
N SER A 660 -47.95 15.16 -28.25
CA SER A 660 -49.05 16.15 -28.16
C SER A 660 -49.36 16.54 -26.71
N GLN A 661 -49.32 15.57 -25.79
CA GLN A 661 -49.57 15.81 -24.36
C GLN A 661 -48.39 16.50 -23.68
N THR A 662 -47.15 16.20 -24.08
CA THR A 662 -45.94 16.90 -23.62
C THR A 662 -45.98 18.38 -24.02
N LEU A 663 -46.34 18.68 -25.28
CA LEU A 663 -46.52 20.05 -25.76
C LEU A 663 -47.62 20.79 -25.00
N ALA A 664 -48.74 20.12 -24.69
CA ALA A 664 -49.82 20.71 -23.90
C ALA A 664 -49.42 20.95 -22.43
N ARG A 665 -48.52 20.10 -21.86
CA ARG A 665 -47.99 20.28 -20.50
C ARG A 665 -46.98 21.42 -20.40
N TYR A 666 -46.14 21.59 -21.42
CA TYR A 666 -45.06 22.58 -21.45
C TYR A 666 -45.26 23.63 -22.56
N PRO A 667 -46.34 24.44 -22.51
CA PRO A 667 -46.67 25.38 -23.59
C PRO A 667 -45.67 26.54 -23.74
N LYS A 668 -44.81 26.76 -22.73
CA LYS A 668 -43.79 27.81 -22.74
C LYS A 668 -42.47 27.38 -23.34
N CYS A 669 -42.22 26.07 -23.49
CA CYS A 669 -40.97 25.53 -23.99
C CYS A 669 -41.01 25.40 -25.52
N ASN A 670 -39.86 25.48 -26.17
CA ASN A 670 -39.79 25.28 -27.61
C ASN A 670 -40.19 23.85 -28.01
N LYS A 671 -40.67 23.70 -29.25
CA LYS A 671 -41.04 22.39 -29.83
C LYS A 671 -39.87 21.40 -29.81
N LEU A 672 -38.65 21.90 -30.03
CA LEU A 672 -37.42 21.10 -29.96
C LEU A 672 -37.23 20.51 -28.56
N THR A 673 -37.43 21.32 -27.51
CA THR A 673 -37.34 20.90 -26.11
C THR A 673 -38.36 19.80 -25.81
N CYS A 674 -39.62 19.99 -26.22
CA CYS A 674 -40.66 18.97 -26.05
C CYS A 674 -40.34 17.66 -26.80
N LYS A 675 -39.75 17.77 -28.00
CA LYS A 675 -39.26 16.61 -28.77
C LYS A 675 -38.13 15.90 -28.03
N ASN A 676 -37.15 16.62 -27.49
CA ASN A 676 -36.04 16.06 -26.72
C ASN A 676 -36.55 15.34 -25.47
N MET A 677 -37.46 15.95 -24.71
CA MET A 677 -38.06 15.34 -23.52
C MET A 677 -38.80 14.04 -23.84
N TYR A 678 -39.52 14.00 -24.95
CA TYR A 678 -40.21 12.79 -25.41
C TYR A 678 -39.22 11.68 -25.80
N LEU A 679 -38.14 12.03 -26.50
CA LEU A 679 -37.14 11.08 -27.00
C LEU A 679 -36.12 10.64 -25.95
N MET A 680 -35.93 11.40 -24.87
CA MET A 680 -34.91 11.14 -23.87
C MET A 680 -35.17 9.84 -23.11
N ASP A 681 -34.14 9.00 -22.99
CA ASP A 681 -34.14 7.82 -22.13
C ASP A 681 -34.01 8.25 -20.67
N VAL A 682 -35.06 8.03 -19.88
CA VAL A 682 -35.12 8.43 -18.46
C VAL A 682 -34.36 7.45 -17.55
N GLU A 683 -33.99 6.27 -18.05
CA GLU A 683 -33.22 5.28 -17.28
C GLU A 683 -31.72 5.60 -17.25
N LYS A 684 -31.26 6.56 -18.07
CA LYS A 684 -29.85 6.91 -18.19
C LYS A 684 -29.62 8.39 -17.97
N ILE A 685 -28.56 8.72 -17.24
CA ILE A 685 -28.10 10.11 -17.14
C ILE A 685 -27.44 10.52 -18.45
N ASN A 686 -28.00 11.55 -19.10
CA ASN A 686 -27.44 12.09 -20.33
C ASN A 686 -26.20 12.95 -20.03
N LEU A 687 -25.01 12.34 -20.11
CA LEU A 687 -23.73 13.02 -19.86
C LEU A 687 -23.40 14.06 -20.93
N GLU A 688 -23.91 13.91 -22.16
CA GLU A 688 -23.75 14.93 -23.22
C GLU A 688 -24.52 16.21 -22.87
N LEU A 689 -25.74 16.07 -22.33
CA LEU A 689 -26.50 17.20 -21.83
C LEU A 689 -25.77 17.86 -20.65
N VAL A 690 -25.24 17.08 -19.70
CA VAL A 690 -24.46 17.64 -18.58
C VAL A 690 -23.27 18.45 -19.09
N LYS A 691 -22.50 17.90 -20.04
CA LYS A 691 -21.38 18.61 -20.67
C LYS A 691 -21.84 19.89 -21.39
N HIS A 692 -22.94 19.84 -22.13
CA HIS A 692 -23.51 20.99 -22.83
C HIS A 692 -23.93 22.10 -21.86
N VAL A 693 -24.57 21.74 -20.75
CA VAL A 693 -24.95 22.66 -19.67
C VAL A 693 -23.72 23.29 -19.03
N LEU A 694 -22.67 22.50 -18.75
CA LEU A 694 -21.42 23.04 -18.22
C LEU A 694 -20.78 24.04 -19.19
N THR A 695 -20.75 23.73 -20.49
CA THR A 695 -20.22 24.65 -21.49
C THR A 695 -21.04 25.93 -21.54
N TYR A 696 -22.37 25.83 -21.44
CA TYR A 696 -23.23 27.00 -21.35
C TYR A 696 -22.97 27.83 -20.08
N ILE A 697 -22.74 27.19 -18.91
CA ILE A 697 -22.41 27.91 -17.66
C ILE A 697 -21.09 28.70 -17.77
N VAL A 698 -20.11 28.19 -18.52
CA VAL A 698 -18.78 28.81 -18.62
C VAL A 698 -18.68 29.81 -19.76
N GLU A 699 -19.20 29.46 -20.94
CA GLU A 699 -19.02 30.22 -22.19
C GLU A 699 -20.31 30.90 -22.66
N GLY A 700 -21.46 30.51 -22.12
CA GLY A 700 -22.77 31.00 -22.54
C GLY A 700 -23.01 32.47 -22.18
N ASP A 701 -23.94 33.07 -22.93
CA ASP A 701 -24.42 34.41 -22.65
C ASP A 701 -25.61 34.32 -21.69
N HIS A 702 -25.34 34.53 -20.40
CA HIS A 702 -26.33 34.49 -19.32
C HIS A 702 -25.94 35.41 -18.17
N ASP A 703 -26.91 35.75 -17.32
CA ASP A 703 -26.72 36.60 -16.14
C ASP A 703 -26.20 35.84 -14.91
N TRP A 704 -25.89 34.54 -15.03
CA TRP A 704 -25.34 33.76 -13.90
C TRP A 704 -23.90 34.18 -13.56
N PRO A 705 -23.48 34.00 -12.28
CA PRO A 705 -22.14 34.34 -11.85
C PRO A 705 -21.05 33.62 -12.66
N LYS A 706 -20.11 34.39 -13.22
CA LYS A 706 -18.96 33.85 -13.98
C LYS A 706 -17.87 33.24 -13.11
N GLU A 707 -17.90 33.50 -11.80
CA GLU A 707 -16.99 32.94 -10.82
C GLU A 707 -17.77 32.07 -9.83
N GLY A 708 -17.36 30.82 -9.68
CA GLY A 708 -18.00 29.88 -8.77
C GLY A 708 -17.51 28.45 -8.97
N ALA A 709 -17.56 27.63 -7.93
CA ALA A 709 -17.34 26.20 -8.07
C ALA A 709 -18.65 25.53 -8.52
N ILE A 710 -18.55 24.62 -9.49
CA ILE A 710 -19.68 23.82 -9.95
C ILE A 710 -19.63 22.47 -9.25
N LEU A 711 -20.72 22.08 -8.59
CA LEU A 711 -20.88 20.78 -7.96
C LEU A 711 -21.88 19.94 -8.73
N ILE A 712 -21.46 18.77 -9.20
CA ILE A 712 -22.28 17.85 -9.99
C ILE A 712 -22.58 16.62 -9.15
N PHE A 713 -23.86 16.29 -9.01
CA PHE A 713 -24.30 15.07 -8.35
C PHE A 713 -24.59 13.98 -9.38
N LEU A 714 -23.88 12.85 -9.28
CA LEU A 714 -24.03 11.69 -10.15
C LEU A 714 -24.30 10.43 -9.31
N PRO A 715 -24.95 9.39 -9.89
CA PRO A 715 -25.36 8.20 -9.15
C PRO A 715 -24.21 7.36 -8.58
N GLY A 716 -23.09 7.26 -9.32
CA GLY A 716 -21.99 6.38 -8.96
C GLY A 716 -20.66 6.76 -9.60
N ILE A 717 -19.62 5.99 -9.24
CA ILE A 717 -18.24 6.24 -9.68
C ILE A 717 -18.06 6.06 -11.20
N GLY A 718 -18.83 5.16 -11.82
CA GLY A 718 -18.77 4.92 -13.26
C GLY A 718 -19.17 6.15 -14.07
N GLU A 719 -20.29 6.79 -13.71
CA GLU A 719 -20.74 8.03 -14.33
C GLU A 719 -19.78 9.19 -14.03
N ILE A 720 -19.24 9.26 -12.81
CA ILE A 720 -18.28 10.29 -12.41
C ILE A 720 -17.01 10.21 -13.27
N MET A 721 -16.42 9.02 -13.40
CA MET A 721 -15.22 8.82 -14.21
C MET A 721 -15.50 9.08 -15.69
N SER A 722 -16.64 8.59 -16.21
CA SER A 722 -17.00 8.83 -17.61
C SER A 722 -17.17 10.32 -17.93
N LEU A 723 -17.83 11.08 -17.06
CA LEU A 723 -17.97 12.53 -17.23
C LEU A 723 -16.62 13.23 -17.10
N HIS A 724 -15.81 12.85 -16.11
CA HIS A 724 -14.48 13.41 -15.90
C HIS A 724 -13.61 13.26 -17.15
N ASP A 725 -13.56 12.07 -17.74
CA ASP A 725 -12.76 11.80 -18.95
C ASP A 725 -13.26 12.62 -20.14
N GLN A 726 -14.59 12.73 -20.33
CA GLN A 726 -15.19 13.57 -21.37
C GLN A 726 -14.92 15.08 -21.21
N LEU A 727 -14.75 15.54 -19.96
CA LEU A 727 -14.40 16.92 -19.65
C LEU A 727 -12.89 17.17 -19.79
N ALA A 728 -12.05 16.20 -19.42
CA ALA A 728 -10.60 16.27 -19.57
C ALA A 728 -10.16 16.32 -21.06
N GLU A 729 -10.94 15.73 -21.96
CA GLU A 729 -10.75 15.85 -23.40
C GLU A 729 -11.18 17.22 -23.96
N SER A 730 -12.00 17.98 -23.23
CA SER A 730 -12.50 19.29 -23.66
C SER A 730 -11.46 20.38 -23.46
N HIS A 731 -11.22 21.18 -24.51
CA HIS A 731 -10.30 22.32 -24.44
C HIS A 731 -10.78 23.40 -23.44
N THR A 732 -12.08 23.51 -23.20
CA THR A 732 -12.67 24.50 -22.26
C THR A 732 -12.36 24.17 -20.80
N PHE A 733 -12.46 22.88 -20.43
CA PHE A 733 -12.35 22.44 -19.02
C PHE A 733 -10.97 21.93 -18.65
N SER A 734 -10.14 21.57 -19.64
CA SER A 734 -8.73 21.20 -19.44
C SER A 734 -7.85 21.94 -20.46
N PRO A 735 -7.62 23.26 -20.28
CA PRO A 735 -6.67 24.00 -21.10
C PRO A 735 -5.27 23.41 -20.90
N LYS A 736 -4.70 22.84 -21.96
CA LYS A 736 -3.33 22.30 -21.96
C LYS A 736 -2.28 23.40 -21.95
#